data_AF-A0A932EL51-F1
#
_entry.id   AF-A0A932EL51-F1
#
_cell.length_a   1.000
_cell.length_b   1.000
_cell.length_c   1.000
_cell.angle_alpha   90.00
_cell.angle_beta   90.00
_cell.angle_gamma   90.00
#
_symmetry.space_group_name_H-M   'P 1'
#
loop_
_entity.id
_entity.type
_entity.pdbx_description
1 polymer ?
#
loop_
_entity_poly.entity_id
_entity_poly.type
_entity_poly.pdbx_seq_one_letter_code
_entity_poly.pdbx_strand_id
1 'polypeptide(L)'
;MFSNRILQRSLLAIVLLSTIIVAGCADSKDLKTDTTGATDTTGATPSATPTPTTDPAVTDTKASGLADQLKWDIENHKNRSDELKRMSKEADTSKIPALLDQWKVKLAELQKFVDQNDNDGYWDLRNNDVQDLQTQIDEAFNTAYSSSNFANNKNQALKDKPKQLKDIQKQLKDLKRNTRNFETPVDTTLLQGYITQLEQYIPVMQAIANKPTAGLSGDDLNDLSNDISDVIRDFDDVSQNFYDTINDVNEGVWAQQRVEDAKKGLRDKERGIKDINRQLKQFTKDLGETDSRVSELKAKVGEMETTINAIKTAVDNNDSETLQDIDQDFWDLNTEAWDLTNELNEVQNSERQNKDVAKNLKDKQKWHKDKERECEKVKCNDSEAGKVIQQMRDLLQQMEEAVNEGRSQDYWDFEFEYNNLDPEFWDVIKGKQSEKDIRRWLKDVIREWKDKGRWVADLEREAGRGSNVVDEEGVARLQEIHDGAIAQLKEAENLYNQGSYDDARDILDGLNDVRMEFDEITGNFNKGRETEFSKFELEKLEREIEAGLDAIDQKLENGEITQEKADTCTAFAEKATGYIGQLREIYEEGQMGEAKEIMVRMENLGNEADRDCGDIFMETGDNYNTFNEYWVPENLQGTAEAIFAKLSGDLEAKLMDRVLEKLAGVTSQFNDIIEQFGKRFEDIIAGKLETISFISEEYQNELFSRTAQIFEKIEQVEGAASRLAQDQQDRFNSIRDQILNYNFYGDAAGNVEDYLQEFEDSSLTDEDIAALESRIDQVKKDAVVEKFNLGIIPFRDTDDNEWYTAYVAQVAKNGIVNGKSDAQGNPTGFFDPGANVTIAEMLKMSLEAAGVGQAPGVPALRQAGNHWAVGYVKRAEELGLDIVKGLDNLDRYATRAEIVKTALQAKGIVPNTASGSPYADVPDSHPASAYIVEATSLGIVKGDSNGQTFRPDATVNRAETAKIVNNLAEITR
;
A
#
# COMPACT_ATOMS: atom_id res chain seq x y z
N MET A 1 20.07 38.36 10.13
CA MET A 1 20.51 39.78 10.09
C MET A 1 20.79 40.27 11.51
N PHE A 2 21.15 41.55 11.69
CA PHE A 2 21.70 42.08 12.96
C PHE A 2 20.75 42.05 14.17
N SER A 3 21.37 42.02 15.34
CA SER A 3 20.77 42.10 16.68
C SER A 3 19.92 43.34 16.93
N ASN A 4 18.91 43.22 17.80
CA ASN A 4 18.82 44.09 18.97
C ASN A 4 17.87 43.55 20.07
N ARG A 5 18.43 42.90 21.10
CA ARG A 5 18.00 43.18 22.48
C ARG A 5 18.73 44.46 22.92
N ILE A 6 18.15 45.16 23.90
CA ILE A 6 18.60 46.44 24.51
C ILE A 6 18.09 47.69 23.75
N LEU A 7 16.83 48.09 24.00
CA LEU A 7 16.47 49.48 24.36
C LEU A 7 15.01 49.69 24.82
N GLN A 8 14.49 48.80 25.66
CA GLN A 8 13.93 49.29 26.92
C GLN A 8 15.02 49.04 27.98
N ARG A 9 15.53 50.03 28.71
CA ARG A 9 14.94 51.34 29.05
C ARG A 9 15.92 52.51 28.81
N SER A 10 15.47 53.57 28.14
CA SER A 10 15.78 54.95 28.53
C SER A 10 14.76 55.91 27.92
N LEU A 11 14.50 56.99 28.65
CA LEU A 11 13.36 57.89 28.52
C LEU A 11 13.14 58.49 27.12
N LEU A 12 11.86 58.52 26.72
CA LEU A 12 11.08 59.77 26.57
C LEU A 12 11.94 60.98 26.14
N ALA A 13 12.24 61.05 24.84
CA ALA A 13 12.75 62.25 24.20
C ALA A 13 12.23 62.34 22.77
N ILE A 14 11.69 63.52 22.44
CA ILE A 14 11.63 64.09 21.08
C ILE A 14 10.69 63.34 20.11
N VAL A 15 9.48 63.87 19.87
CA VAL A 15 9.23 64.89 18.83
C VAL A 15 9.49 64.27 17.45
N LEU A 16 8.45 63.66 16.88
CA LEU A 16 7.51 64.27 15.92
C LEU A 16 7.88 63.86 14.48
N LEU A 17 7.02 64.20 13.52
CA LEU A 17 7.34 64.59 12.14
C LEU A 17 8.52 63.87 11.41
N SER A 18 8.38 63.32 10.20
CA SER A 18 7.30 63.40 9.21
C SER A 18 7.81 62.88 7.87
N THR A 19 6.94 62.28 7.02
CA THR A 19 6.96 62.46 5.53
C THR A 19 8.23 61.91 4.79
N ILE A 20 8.39 61.79 3.45
CA ILE A 20 7.50 61.79 2.26
C ILE A 20 8.26 61.16 1.04
N ILE A 21 7.52 60.47 0.16
CA ILE A 21 7.66 60.38 -1.33
C ILE A 21 9.03 60.09 -2.00
N VAL A 22 9.05 58.99 -2.78
CA VAL A 22 9.55 58.79 -4.18
C VAL A 22 10.76 59.59 -4.72
N ALA A 23 11.80 58.87 -5.18
CA ALA A 23 12.48 59.00 -6.50
C ALA A 23 13.75 58.10 -6.55
N GLY A 24 14.27 57.62 -7.70
CA GLY A 24 13.70 57.58 -9.05
C GLY A 24 14.73 57.56 -10.21
N CYS A 25 14.56 56.63 -11.16
CA CYS A 25 14.97 56.70 -12.59
C CYS A 25 16.46 56.60 -13.03
N ALA A 26 16.61 56.43 -14.36
CA ALA A 26 17.79 56.52 -15.24
C ALA A 26 18.82 55.35 -15.24
N ASP A 27 19.47 54.96 -16.34
CA ASP A 27 19.24 55.09 -17.81
C ASP A 27 20.19 54.06 -18.52
N SER A 28 19.80 53.24 -19.53
CA SER A 28 19.51 53.47 -20.97
C SER A 28 20.73 53.32 -21.94
N LYS A 29 20.51 52.67 -23.11
CA LYS A 29 21.24 52.79 -24.43
C LYS A 29 22.61 52.08 -24.60
N ASP A 30 23.12 51.73 -25.80
CA ASP A 30 22.75 51.90 -27.25
C ASP A 30 23.14 50.62 -28.08
N LEU A 31 22.45 50.18 -29.15
CA LEU A 31 22.66 50.38 -30.64
C LEU A 31 24.09 50.11 -31.20
N LYS A 32 24.36 49.53 -32.41
CA LYS A 32 23.60 49.05 -33.61
C LYS A 32 24.29 47.72 -34.15
N THR A 33 24.34 47.16 -35.39
CA THR A 33 24.14 47.56 -36.83
C THR A 33 24.11 46.36 -37.84
N ASP A 34 23.29 46.44 -38.91
CA ASP A 34 23.50 46.16 -40.39
C ASP A 34 24.36 44.95 -40.92
N THR A 35 24.16 44.25 -42.07
CA THR A 35 23.31 44.42 -43.31
C THR A 35 23.30 43.18 -44.28
N THR A 36 22.20 42.94 -45.04
CA THR A 36 22.04 42.31 -46.42
C THR A 36 22.54 40.87 -46.76
N GLY A 37 21.95 40.06 -47.68
CA GLY A 37 20.66 40.09 -48.44
C GLY A 37 20.63 39.28 -49.80
N ALA A 38 19.42 38.89 -50.29
CA ALA A 38 18.99 38.57 -51.71
C ALA A 38 19.51 37.28 -52.47
N THR A 39 18.87 36.61 -53.47
CA THR A 39 17.51 36.56 -54.14
C THR A 39 17.38 35.41 -55.21
N ASP A 40 16.15 34.93 -55.53
CA ASP A 40 15.57 34.51 -56.87
C ASP A 40 16.07 33.24 -57.68
N THR A 41 15.36 32.57 -58.66
CA THR A 41 13.94 32.51 -59.21
C THR A 41 13.66 31.36 -60.25
N THR A 42 12.37 30.91 -60.42
CA THR A 42 11.62 30.39 -61.65
C THR A 42 12.10 29.17 -62.53
N GLY A 43 11.32 28.48 -63.41
CA GLY A 43 9.85 28.40 -63.76
C GLY A 43 9.47 27.74 -65.16
N ALA A 44 8.15 27.55 -65.47
CA ALA A 44 7.46 27.41 -66.83
C ALA A 44 7.05 26.03 -67.50
N THR A 45 6.01 26.05 -68.40
CA THR A 45 5.27 24.97 -69.19
C THR A 45 4.56 25.57 -70.48
N PRO A 46 3.48 25.08 -71.20
CA PRO A 46 2.76 23.77 -71.45
C PRO A 46 2.20 23.47 -72.93
N SER A 47 1.45 22.36 -73.15
CA SER A 47 0.24 22.13 -74.07
C SER A 47 0.29 21.84 -75.63
N ALA A 48 -0.67 21.02 -76.19
CA ALA A 48 -1.45 21.17 -77.49
C ALA A 48 -2.09 19.86 -78.17
N THR A 49 -3.10 19.99 -79.09
CA THR A 49 -3.99 18.92 -79.76
C THR A 49 -4.65 19.42 -81.12
N PRO A 50 -5.71 18.88 -81.86
CA PRO A 50 -6.51 17.58 -82.02
C PRO A 50 -7.00 17.18 -83.50
N THR A 51 -8.10 16.35 -83.67
CA THR A 51 -9.19 16.26 -84.74
C THR A 51 -9.26 15.27 -86.00
N PRO A 52 -10.46 14.91 -86.62
CA PRO A 52 -10.76 13.71 -87.50
C PRO A 52 -11.61 13.89 -88.85
N THR A 53 -12.21 12.83 -89.50
CA THR A 53 -13.15 12.89 -90.72
C THR A 53 -14.09 11.63 -91.02
N THR A 54 -14.77 11.48 -92.21
CA THR A 54 -16.12 10.81 -92.49
C THR A 54 -16.31 9.71 -93.64
N ASP A 55 -17.55 9.20 -93.95
CA ASP A 55 -17.91 7.93 -94.73
C ASP A 55 -19.31 7.88 -95.52
N PRO A 56 -19.65 6.93 -96.49
CA PRO A 56 -20.94 6.80 -97.27
C PRO A 56 -21.67 5.39 -97.44
N ALA A 57 -22.69 5.21 -98.35
CA ALA A 57 -23.82 4.20 -98.27
C ALA A 57 -24.01 3.07 -99.37
N VAL A 58 -25.07 2.20 -99.27
CA VAL A 58 -25.36 0.94 -100.09
C VAL A 58 -26.84 0.37 -99.99
N THR A 59 -27.25 -0.71 -100.70
CA THR A 59 -28.60 -1.11 -101.27
C THR A 59 -29.48 -2.26 -100.66
N ASP A 60 -30.71 -2.39 -101.20
CA ASP A 60 -31.84 -3.37 -101.12
C ASP A 60 -31.87 -4.52 -100.09
N THR A 61 -30.94 -5.50 -100.07
CA THR A 61 -30.95 -6.60 -99.06
C THR A 61 -30.95 -6.08 -97.61
N LYS A 62 -30.59 -4.82 -97.46
CA LYS A 62 -30.76 -3.99 -96.27
C LYS A 62 -32.19 -3.79 -95.76
N ALA A 63 -33.24 -3.81 -96.57
CA ALA A 63 -34.55 -3.26 -96.17
C ALA A 63 -35.17 -3.97 -94.96
N SER A 64 -35.17 -5.31 -94.94
CA SER A 64 -35.62 -6.09 -93.77
C SER A 64 -34.59 -6.10 -92.64
N GLY A 65 -33.28 -6.09 -92.95
CA GLY A 65 -32.21 -5.98 -91.96
C GLY A 65 -32.27 -4.66 -91.18
N LEU A 66 -32.62 -3.55 -91.84
CA LEU A 66 -32.90 -2.27 -91.18
C LEU A 66 -34.17 -2.34 -90.34
N ALA A 67 -35.22 -3.04 -90.78
CA ALA A 67 -36.45 -3.15 -90.00
C ALA A 67 -36.22 -3.85 -88.64
N ASP A 68 -35.31 -4.83 -88.57
CA ASP A 68 -34.90 -5.46 -87.30
C ASP A 68 -33.87 -4.63 -86.52
N GLN A 69 -32.94 -3.94 -87.19
CA GLN A 69 -32.04 -2.97 -86.55
C GLN A 69 -32.84 -1.86 -85.83
N LEU A 70 -33.82 -1.26 -86.49
CA LEU A 70 -34.65 -0.18 -85.92
C LEU A 70 -35.51 -0.66 -84.74
N LYS A 71 -35.87 -1.95 -84.66
CA LYS A 71 -36.52 -2.53 -83.46
C LYS A 71 -35.53 -2.64 -82.30
N TRP A 72 -34.29 -3.04 -82.57
CA TRP A 72 -33.22 -3.09 -81.58
C TRP A 72 -32.86 -1.69 -81.07
N ASP A 73 -32.78 -0.70 -81.97
CA ASP A 73 -32.52 0.71 -81.63
C ASP A 73 -33.55 1.22 -80.61
N ILE A 74 -34.86 0.99 -80.85
CA ILE A 74 -35.94 1.43 -79.95
C ILE A 74 -35.80 0.85 -78.53
N GLU A 75 -35.45 -0.42 -78.39
CA GLU A 75 -35.26 -1.04 -77.07
C GLU A 75 -33.93 -0.60 -76.41
N ASN A 76 -32.88 -0.36 -77.21
CA ASN A 76 -31.62 0.20 -76.74
C ASN A 76 -31.79 1.64 -76.20
N HIS A 77 -32.49 2.51 -76.93
CA HIS A 77 -32.86 3.84 -76.46
C HIS A 77 -33.73 3.78 -75.19
N LYS A 78 -34.71 2.86 -75.12
CA LYS A 78 -35.52 2.65 -73.91
C LYS A 78 -34.65 2.31 -72.69
N ASN A 79 -33.73 1.34 -72.83
CA ASN A 79 -32.79 0.98 -71.76
C ASN A 79 -31.92 2.18 -71.33
N ARG A 80 -31.39 2.94 -72.28
CA ARG A 80 -30.61 4.18 -72.02
C ARG A 80 -31.44 5.26 -71.30
N SER A 81 -32.74 5.36 -71.57
CA SER A 81 -33.65 6.29 -70.86
C SER A 81 -33.87 5.89 -69.41
N ASP A 82 -34.01 4.59 -69.13
CA ASP A 82 -34.19 4.08 -67.76
C ASP A 82 -32.88 4.08 -66.95
N GLU A 83 -31.73 3.93 -67.61
CA GLU A 83 -30.41 4.16 -67.03
C GLU A 83 -30.21 5.62 -66.59
N LEU A 84 -30.57 6.61 -67.44
CA LEU A 84 -30.48 8.03 -67.07
C LEU A 84 -31.33 8.39 -65.86
N LYS A 85 -32.57 7.87 -65.75
CA LYS A 85 -33.44 8.05 -64.55
C LYS A 85 -32.84 7.43 -63.28
N ARG A 86 -32.01 6.39 -63.43
CA ARG A 86 -31.28 5.75 -62.32
C ARG A 86 -30.03 6.54 -61.93
N MET A 87 -29.35 7.16 -62.89
CA MET A 87 -28.19 8.04 -62.64
C MET A 87 -28.62 9.35 -61.97
N SER A 88 -29.68 10.00 -62.47
CA SER A 88 -30.26 11.19 -61.85
C SER A 88 -31.80 11.17 -61.94
N LYS A 89 -32.44 11.39 -60.78
CA LYS A 89 -33.90 11.55 -60.70
C LYS A 89 -34.39 12.90 -61.25
N GLU A 90 -33.47 13.82 -61.57
CA GLU A 90 -33.74 15.14 -62.12
C GLU A 90 -33.51 15.20 -63.65
N ALA A 91 -33.13 14.07 -64.28
CA ALA A 91 -32.95 13.96 -65.73
C ALA A 91 -34.29 14.06 -66.49
N ASP A 92 -34.44 15.06 -67.37
CA ASP A 92 -35.66 15.24 -68.18
C ASP A 92 -35.75 14.22 -69.31
N THR A 93 -36.26 13.06 -68.96
CA THR A 93 -36.58 11.96 -69.88
C THR A 93 -38.03 12.01 -70.37
N SER A 94 -38.79 13.08 -70.11
CA SER A 94 -40.25 13.12 -70.28
C SER A 94 -40.73 12.92 -71.72
N LYS A 95 -39.99 13.46 -72.70
CA LYS A 95 -40.31 13.36 -74.13
C LYS A 95 -40.02 11.96 -74.73
N ILE A 96 -39.01 11.27 -74.19
CA ILE A 96 -38.42 10.08 -74.81
C ILE A 96 -39.43 8.93 -75.02
N PRO A 97 -40.28 8.53 -74.04
CA PRO A 97 -41.24 7.46 -74.24
C PRO A 97 -42.24 7.75 -75.36
N ALA A 98 -42.74 8.99 -75.46
CA ALA A 98 -43.71 9.39 -76.47
C ALA A 98 -43.11 9.38 -77.88
N LEU A 99 -41.84 9.77 -78.03
CA LEU A 99 -41.11 9.71 -79.29
C LEU A 99 -40.80 8.25 -79.70
N LEU A 100 -40.41 7.40 -78.74
CA LEU A 100 -40.20 5.97 -78.99
C LEU A 100 -41.49 5.24 -79.41
N ASP A 101 -42.65 5.65 -78.87
CA ASP A 101 -43.94 5.13 -79.32
C ASP A 101 -44.33 5.63 -80.73
N GLN A 102 -43.99 6.87 -81.09
CA GLN A 102 -44.14 7.37 -82.46
C GLN A 102 -43.22 6.60 -83.45
N TRP A 103 -41.99 6.31 -83.06
CA TRP A 103 -41.06 5.50 -83.87
C TRP A 103 -41.61 4.08 -84.10
N LYS A 104 -42.21 3.43 -83.08
CA LYS A 104 -42.90 2.13 -83.25
C LYS A 104 -44.02 2.18 -84.30
N VAL A 105 -44.81 3.26 -84.32
CA VAL A 105 -45.85 3.47 -85.33
C VAL A 105 -45.24 3.62 -86.73
N LYS A 106 -44.20 4.46 -86.88
CA LYS A 106 -43.51 4.63 -88.18
C LYS A 106 -42.78 3.38 -88.65
N LEU A 107 -42.26 2.54 -87.75
CA LEU A 107 -41.67 1.25 -88.07
C LEU A 107 -42.72 0.27 -88.61
N ALA A 108 -43.94 0.30 -88.06
CA ALA A 108 -45.08 -0.45 -88.59
C ALA A 108 -45.67 0.13 -89.90
N GLU A 109 -45.35 1.38 -90.26
CA GLU A 109 -45.63 1.95 -91.58
C GLU A 109 -44.56 1.53 -92.61
N LEU A 110 -43.26 1.62 -92.26
CA LEU A 110 -42.16 1.11 -93.10
C LEU A 110 -42.34 -0.36 -93.46
N GLN A 111 -42.75 -1.21 -92.51
CA GLN A 111 -43.00 -2.64 -92.78
C GLN A 111 -44.07 -2.85 -93.86
N LYS A 112 -45.12 -2.01 -93.91
CA LYS A 112 -46.17 -2.13 -94.96
C LYS A 112 -45.62 -1.84 -96.36
N PHE A 113 -44.68 -0.90 -96.49
CA PHE A 113 -44.02 -0.62 -97.77
C PHE A 113 -43.10 -1.76 -98.20
N VAL A 114 -42.38 -2.39 -97.26
CA VAL A 114 -41.61 -3.62 -97.52
C VAL A 114 -42.54 -4.77 -97.95
N ASP A 115 -43.63 -5.00 -97.23
CA ASP A 115 -44.62 -6.05 -97.54
C ASP A 115 -45.33 -5.83 -98.90
N GLN A 116 -45.38 -4.58 -99.38
CA GLN A 116 -45.96 -4.18 -100.67
C GLN A 116 -44.91 -4.05 -101.79
N ASN A 117 -43.62 -4.23 -101.47
CA ASN A 117 -42.49 -4.03 -102.39
C ASN A 117 -42.42 -2.60 -102.98
N ASP A 118 -42.86 -1.59 -102.22
CA ASP A 118 -42.77 -0.17 -102.56
C ASP A 118 -41.49 0.44 -101.98
N ASN A 119 -40.43 0.43 -102.79
CA ASN A 119 -39.14 0.97 -102.41
C ASN A 119 -39.17 2.51 -102.24
N ASP A 120 -39.92 3.23 -103.07
CA ASP A 120 -39.87 4.68 -103.09
C ASP A 120 -40.64 5.27 -101.89
N GLY A 121 -41.81 4.71 -101.56
CA GLY A 121 -42.54 5.01 -100.33
C GLY A 121 -41.77 4.63 -99.05
N TYR A 122 -41.00 3.53 -99.08
CA TYR A 122 -40.11 3.16 -97.97
C TYR A 122 -39.00 4.20 -97.74
N TRP A 123 -38.27 4.60 -98.79
CA TRP A 123 -37.16 5.55 -98.62
C TRP A 123 -37.62 6.98 -98.30
N ASP A 124 -38.77 7.42 -98.83
CA ASP A 124 -39.33 8.73 -98.48
C ASP A 124 -39.76 8.79 -97.00
N LEU A 125 -40.53 7.80 -96.53
CA LEU A 125 -40.90 7.70 -95.11
C LEU A 125 -39.68 7.55 -94.18
N ARG A 126 -38.66 6.78 -94.61
CA ARG A 126 -37.45 6.56 -93.83
C ARG A 126 -36.60 7.83 -93.72
N ASN A 127 -36.39 8.53 -94.83
CA ASN A 127 -35.43 9.64 -94.90
C ASN A 127 -36.03 10.99 -94.48
N ASN A 128 -37.36 11.09 -94.44
CA ASN A 128 -38.09 12.23 -93.87
C ASN A 128 -38.54 11.89 -92.43
N ASP A 129 -39.74 11.32 -92.25
CA ASP A 129 -40.39 11.12 -90.94
C ASP A 129 -39.53 10.36 -89.90
N VAL A 130 -38.85 9.28 -90.29
CA VAL A 130 -38.05 8.49 -89.33
C VAL A 130 -36.70 9.17 -89.02
N GLN A 131 -36.10 9.85 -89.99
CA GLN A 131 -34.87 10.63 -89.80
C GLN A 131 -35.12 11.86 -88.90
N ASP A 132 -36.28 12.50 -89.04
CA ASP A 132 -36.74 13.59 -88.18
C ASP A 132 -37.05 13.10 -86.75
N LEU A 133 -37.79 11.98 -86.61
CA LEU A 133 -38.03 11.35 -85.29
C LEU A 133 -36.73 10.92 -84.60
N GLN A 134 -35.75 10.39 -85.34
CA GLN A 134 -34.41 10.10 -84.78
C GLN A 134 -33.74 11.38 -84.26
N THR A 135 -33.81 12.48 -85.00
CA THR A 135 -33.26 13.78 -84.59
C THR A 135 -33.94 14.29 -83.32
N GLN A 136 -35.29 14.28 -83.26
CA GLN A 136 -36.05 14.65 -82.05
C GLN A 136 -35.71 13.76 -80.83
N ILE A 137 -35.39 12.49 -81.06
CA ILE A 137 -35.00 11.55 -80.00
C ILE A 137 -33.59 11.84 -79.50
N ASP A 138 -32.63 12.09 -80.37
CA ASP A 138 -31.27 12.46 -79.97
C ASP A 138 -31.24 13.83 -79.27
N GLU A 139 -32.06 14.80 -79.69
CA GLU A 139 -32.29 16.06 -78.95
C GLU A 139 -32.87 15.83 -77.55
N ALA A 140 -33.83 14.90 -77.42
CA ALA A 140 -34.40 14.53 -76.13
C ALA A 140 -33.39 13.79 -75.23
N PHE A 141 -32.49 12.97 -75.81
CA PHE A 141 -31.38 12.36 -75.06
C PHE A 141 -30.31 13.36 -74.66
N ASN A 142 -29.99 14.35 -75.51
CA ASN A 142 -29.11 15.47 -75.16
C ASN A 142 -29.69 16.24 -73.96
N THR A 143 -30.98 16.61 -74.03
CA THR A 143 -31.68 17.29 -72.93
C THR A 143 -31.70 16.46 -71.65
N ALA A 144 -31.94 15.15 -71.72
CA ALA A 144 -31.90 14.24 -70.57
C ALA A 144 -30.48 14.10 -69.97
N TYR A 145 -29.44 14.10 -70.80
CA TYR A 145 -28.04 13.99 -70.35
C TYR A 145 -27.56 15.30 -69.71
N SER A 146 -27.80 16.44 -70.35
CA SER A 146 -27.41 17.76 -69.83
C SER A 146 -28.16 18.14 -68.56
N SER A 147 -29.45 17.81 -68.44
CA SER A 147 -30.20 17.97 -67.18
C SER A 147 -29.68 17.06 -66.06
N SER A 148 -29.29 15.82 -66.37
CA SER A 148 -28.63 14.92 -65.42
C SER A 148 -27.28 15.49 -64.92
N ASN A 149 -26.44 15.97 -65.83
CA ASN A 149 -25.13 16.54 -65.51
C ASN A 149 -25.27 17.83 -64.69
N PHE A 150 -26.13 18.75 -65.11
CA PHE A 150 -26.41 19.97 -64.36
C PHE A 150 -26.94 19.65 -62.95
N ALA A 151 -27.85 18.68 -62.80
CA ALA A 151 -28.33 18.26 -61.49
C ALA A 151 -27.22 17.68 -60.59
N ASN A 152 -26.28 16.92 -61.15
CA ASN A 152 -25.13 16.39 -60.40
C ASN A 152 -24.20 17.52 -59.93
N ASN A 153 -23.80 18.42 -60.84
CA ASN A 153 -22.94 19.56 -60.51
C ASN A 153 -23.62 20.52 -59.52
N LYS A 154 -24.93 20.76 -59.69
CA LYS A 154 -25.78 21.50 -58.75
C LYS A 154 -25.79 20.89 -57.35
N ASN A 155 -25.84 19.56 -57.24
CA ASN A 155 -25.76 18.90 -55.94
C ASN A 155 -24.39 19.10 -55.29
N GLN A 156 -23.28 18.96 -56.02
CA GLN A 156 -21.93 19.24 -55.52
C GLN A 156 -21.78 20.69 -55.04
N ALA A 157 -22.19 21.66 -55.86
CA ALA A 157 -22.14 23.09 -55.58
C ALA A 157 -22.98 23.53 -54.37
N LEU A 158 -24.16 22.92 -54.17
CA LEU A 158 -25.09 23.31 -53.11
C LEU A 158 -24.92 22.54 -51.80
N LYS A 159 -24.23 21.39 -51.80
CA LYS A 159 -24.10 20.51 -50.62
C LYS A 159 -22.64 20.20 -50.27
N ASP A 160 -21.87 19.73 -51.25
CA ASP A 160 -20.57 19.14 -50.99
C ASP A 160 -19.50 20.22 -50.80
N LYS A 161 -19.41 21.22 -51.69
CA LYS A 161 -18.44 22.33 -51.54
C LYS A 161 -18.71 23.20 -50.28
N PRO A 162 -19.97 23.55 -49.93
CA PRO A 162 -20.28 24.22 -48.66
C PRO A 162 -19.99 23.37 -47.40
N LYS A 163 -19.84 22.05 -47.54
CA LYS A 163 -19.39 21.15 -46.45
C LYS A 163 -17.85 21.12 -46.40
N GLN A 164 -17.19 20.90 -47.53
CA GLN A 164 -15.73 20.93 -47.70
C GLN A 164 -15.12 22.20 -47.11
N LEU A 165 -15.72 23.37 -47.37
CA LEU A 165 -15.32 24.65 -46.76
C LEU A 165 -15.42 24.65 -45.22
N LYS A 166 -16.45 24.06 -44.63
CA LYS A 166 -16.59 23.97 -43.16
C LYS A 166 -15.56 23.04 -42.55
N ASP A 167 -15.24 21.94 -43.22
CA ASP A 167 -14.23 20.98 -42.78
C ASP A 167 -12.81 21.63 -42.87
N ILE A 168 -12.53 22.40 -43.92
CA ILE A 168 -11.33 23.26 -44.07
C ILE A 168 -11.24 24.33 -42.97
N GLN A 169 -12.32 25.10 -42.74
CA GLN A 169 -12.41 26.09 -41.66
C GLN A 169 -12.19 25.45 -40.27
N LYS A 170 -12.68 24.23 -40.07
CA LYS A 170 -12.48 23.45 -38.84
C LYS A 170 -11.00 23.06 -38.67
N GLN A 171 -10.34 22.54 -39.70
CA GLN A 171 -8.91 22.18 -39.63
C GLN A 171 -8.05 23.37 -39.21
N LEU A 172 -8.25 24.56 -39.79
CA LEU A 172 -7.51 25.77 -39.39
C LEU A 172 -7.80 26.19 -37.93
N LYS A 173 -9.03 26.00 -37.45
CA LYS A 173 -9.42 26.27 -36.06
C LYS A 173 -8.80 25.27 -35.08
N ASP A 174 -8.73 24.00 -35.46
CA ASP A 174 -8.10 22.95 -34.66
C ASP A 174 -6.58 23.16 -34.57
N LEU A 175 -5.91 23.49 -35.69
CA LEU A 175 -4.50 23.90 -35.73
C LEU A 175 -4.24 25.08 -34.77
N LYS A 176 -4.98 26.19 -34.92
CA LYS A 176 -4.88 27.40 -34.06
C LYS A 176 -5.21 27.17 -32.58
N ARG A 177 -5.87 26.06 -32.23
CA ARG A 177 -6.05 25.63 -30.82
C ARG A 177 -4.82 24.87 -30.34
N ASN A 178 -4.38 23.90 -31.12
CA ASN A 178 -3.32 22.96 -30.71
C ASN A 178 -1.95 23.67 -30.55
N THR A 179 -1.65 24.66 -31.38
CA THR A 179 -0.37 25.42 -31.35
C THR A 179 -0.37 26.64 -30.43
N ARG A 180 -1.47 26.88 -29.69
CA ARG A 180 -1.65 28.10 -28.87
C ARG A 180 -0.55 28.34 -27.83
N ASN A 181 0.03 27.26 -27.30
CA ASN A 181 0.96 27.31 -26.17
C ASN A 181 2.44 27.23 -26.61
N PHE A 182 2.73 27.31 -27.91
CA PHE A 182 4.10 27.27 -28.44
C PHE A 182 4.82 28.61 -28.17
N GLU A 183 6.11 28.56 -27.81
CA GLU A 183 6.92 29.77 -27.56
C GLU A 183 7.02 30.69 -28.80
N THR A 184 7.09 30.09 -29.99
CA THR A 184 6.94 30.79 -31.27
C THR A 184 5.58 30.48 -31.89
N PRO A 185 4.70 31.49 -32.12
CA PRO A 185 3.40 31.29 -32.76
C PRO A 185 3.52 30.86 -34.23
N VAL A 186 2.72 29.87 -34.62
CA VAL A 186 2.66 29.36 -36.00
C VAL A 186 1.91 30.33 -36.91
N ASP A 187 2.54 30.78 -37.99
CA ASP A 187 1.86 31.60 -38.99
C ASP A 187 0.79 30.78 -39.72
N THR A 188 -0.37 31.40 -39.87
CA THR A 188 -1.58 30.83 -40.46
C THR A 188 -2.25 31.80 -41.44
N THR A 189 -1.54 32.86 -41.83
CA THR A 189 -2.03 33.93 -42.69
C THR A 189 -2.39 33.42 -44.10
N LEU A 190 -1.54 32.58 -44.69
CA LEU A 190 -1.78 31.99 -46.01
C LEU A 190 -3.00 31.05 -46.02
N LEU A 191 -3.12 30.18 -45.02
CA LEU A 191 -4.27 29.29 -44.81
C LEU A 191 -5.59 30.06 -44.64
N GLN A 192 -5.55 31.18 -43.92
CA GLN A 192 -6.70 32.09 -43.80
C GLN A 192 -7.04 32.77 -45.13
N GLY A 193 -6.04 33.04 -45.97
CA GLY A 193 -6.19 33.56 -47.33
C GLY A 193 -6.95 32.61 -48.25
N TYR A 194 -6.61 31.31 -48.26
CA TYR A 194 -7.34 30.32 -49.07
C TYR A 194 -8.81 30.18 -48.64
N ILE A 195 -9.10 30.12 -47.33
CA ILE A 195 -10.48 30.13 -46.82
C ILE A 195 -11.26 31.35 -47.33
N THR A 196 -10.63 32.53 -47.32
CA THR A 196 -11.24 33.79 -47.80
C THR A 196 -11.54 33.75 -49.30
N GLN A 197 -10.80 32.97 -50.10
CA GLN A 197 -11.10 32.73 -51.52
C GLN A 197 -12.23 31.70 -51.70
N LEU A 198 -12.17 30.58 -50.98
CA LEU A 198 -13.21 29.53 -51.02
C LEU A 198 -14.59 30.06 -50.63
N GLU A 199 -14.66 30.97 -49.65
CA GLU A 199 -15.88 31.68 -49.25
C GLU A 199 -16.52 32.51 -50.38
N GLN A 200 -15.74 33.00 -51.35
CA GLN A 200 -16.23 33.80 -52.48
C GLN A 200 -16.83 32.94 -53.61
N TYR A 201 -16.36 31.71 -53.79
CA TYR A 201 -16.90 30.81 -54.81
C TYR A 201 -18.28 30.23 -54.46
N ILE A 202 -18.60 30.04 -53.17
CA ILE A 202 -19.90 29.51 -52.71
C ILE A 202 -21.10 30.31 -53.26
N PRO A 203 -21.19 31.66 -53.14
CA PRO A 203 -22.32 32.41 -53.69
C PRO A 203 -22.36 32.40 -55.23
N VAL A 204 -21.21 32.27 -55.92
CA VAL A 204 -21.16 32.14 -57.39
C VAL A 204 -21.76 30.80 -57.82
N MET A 205 -21.30 29.70 -57.21
CA MET A 205 -21.87 28.36 -57.36
C MET A 205 -23.39 28.35 -57.10
N GLN A 206 -23.84 29.00 -56.01
CA GLN A 206 -25.27 29.12 -55.68
C GLN A 206 -26.07 29.93 -56.71
N ALA A 207 -25.50 30.98 -57.29
CA ALA A 207 -26.17 31.78 -58.32
C ALA A 207 -26.37 30.97 -59.61
N ILE A 208 -25.37 30.19 -60.03
CA ILE A 208 -25.45 29.34 -61.23
C ILE A 208 -26.41 28.16 -60.99
N ALA A 209 -26.26 27.46 -59.87
CA ALA A 209 -27.09 26.31 -59.48
C ALA A 209 -28.61 26.62 -59.41
N ASN A 210 -28.97 27.88 -59.19
CA ASN A 210 -30.36 28.33 -59.03
C ASN A 210 -30.92 29.09 -60.26
N LYS A 211 -30.21 29.14 -61.40
CA LYS A 211 -30.81 29.62 -62.65
C LYS A 211 -32.02 28.73 -63.05
N PRO A 212 -33.11 29.27 -63.62
CA PRO A 212 -34.26 28.47 -64.05
C PRO A 212 -33.92 27.54 -65.22
N THR A 213 -34.22 26.24 -65.10
CA THR A 213 -33.93 25.22 -66.12
C THR A 213 -35.13 24.77 -66.95
N ALA A 214 -36.35 25.11 -66.54
CA ALA A 214 -37.57 24.61 -67.17
C ALA A 214 -37.74 25.14 -68.60
N GLY A 215 -37.69 24.24 -69.59
CA GLY A 215 -37.87 24.57 -71.01
C GLY A 215 -36.60 25.02 -71.76
N LEU A 216 -35.43 24.92 -71.14
CA LEU A 216 -34.13 25.09 -71.82
C LEU A 216 -33.86 23.95 -72.82
N SER A 217 -32.99 24.19 -73.80
CA SER A 217 -32.47 23.14 -74.69
C SER A 217 -31.41 22.28 -73.98
N GLY A 218 -31.04 21.16 -74.60
CA GLY A 218 -29.92 20.33 -74.13
C GLY A 218 -28.58 21.08 -74.14
N ASP A 219 -28.40 22.05 -75.04
CA ASP A 219 -27.16 22.82 -75.17
C ASP A 219 -27.11 23.95 -74.13
N ASP A 220 -28.21 24.69 -73.92
CA ASP A 220 -28.34 25.69 -72.83
C ASP A 220 -28.07 25.05 -71.45
N LEU A 221 -28.57 23.82 -71.24
CA LEU A 221 -28.34 23.05 -70.02
C LEU A 221 -26.89 22.55 -69.90
N ASN A 222 -26.23 22.25 -71.03
CA ASN A 222 -24.84 21.83 -71.04
C ASN A 222 -23.91 23.01 -70.72
N ASP A 223 -24.12 24.16 -71.34
CA ASP A 223 -23.40 25.40 -71.03
C ASP A 223 -23.60 25.80 -69.55
N LEU A 224 -24.82 25.69 -69.04
CA LEU A 224 -25.09 25.92 -67.61
C LEU A 224 -24.42 24.87 -66.70
N SER A 225 -24.22 23.63 -67.19
CA SER A 225 -23.46 22.59 -66.51
C SER A 225 -21.96 22.84 -66.53
N ASN A 226 -21.44 23.46 -67.59
CA ASN A 226 -20.03 23.86 -67.73
C ASN A 226 -19.70 25.06 -66.84
N ASP A 227 -20.52 26.12 -66.88
CA ASP A 227 -20.49 27.30 -65.98
C ASP A 227 -20.22 26.90 -64.52
N ILE A 228 -20.97 25.91 -64.02
CA ILE A 228 -20.87 25.45 -62.63
C ILE A 228 -19.71 24.46 -62.41
N SER A 229 -19.30 23.70 -63.43
CA SER A 229 -18.14 22.80 -63.38
C SER A 229 -16.82 23.56 -63.30
N ASP A 230 -16.68 24.67 -64.03
CA ASP A 230 -15.50 25.52 -63.96
C ASP A 230 -15.33 26.11 -62.55
N VAL A 231 -16.40 26.68 -61.97
CA VAL A 231 -16.35 27.24 -60.59
C VAL A 231 -16.15 26.14 -59.53
N ILE A 232 -16.62 24.91 -59.78
CA ILE A 232 -16.32 23.75 -58.93
C ILE A 232 -14.83 23.39 -58.98
N ARG A 233 -14.21 23.36 -60.17
CA ARG A 233 -12.77 23.09 -60.33
C ARG A 233 -11.94 24.18 -59.66
N ASP A 234 -12.24 25.45 -59.90
CA ASP A 234 -11.51 26.57 -59.31
C ASP A 234 -11.58 26.54 -57.77
N PHE A 235 -12.70 26.09 -57.19
CA PHE A 235 -12.84 25.84 -55.74
C PHE A 235 -11.99 24.63 -55.27
N ASP A 236 -11.91 23.57 -56.05
CA ASP A 236 -11.09 22.39 -55.71
C ASP A 236 -9.59 22.67 -55.82
N ASP A 237 -9.15 23.41 -56.84
CA ASP A 237 -7.75 23.84 -56.99
C ASP A 237 -7.32 24.66 -55.76
N VAL A 238 -8.13 25.63 -55.32
CA VAL A 238 -7.86 26.42 -54.10
C VAL A 238 -7.96 25.57 -52.82
N SER A 239 -8.84 24.55 -52.80
CA SER A 239 -8.93 23.60 -51.68
C SER A 239 -7.68 22.72 -51.57
N GLN A 240 -7.13 22.27 -52.70
CA GLN A 240 -5.91 21.47 -52.73
C GLN A 240 -4.71 22.30 -52.23
N ASN A 241 -4.56 23.55 -52.70
CA ASN A 241 -3.54 24.46 -52.19
C ASN A 241 -3.63 24.68 -50.67
N PHE A 242 -4.84 24.71 -50.08
CA PHE A 242 -5.01 24.73 -48.63
C PHE A 242 -4.53 23.43 -47.96
N TYR A 243 -4.89 22.26 -48.52
CA TYR A 243 -4.50 20.96 -47.96
C TYR A 243 -2.98 20.72 -48.05
N ASP A 244 -2.33 21.11 -49.14
CA ASP A 244 -0.88 21.03 -49.28
C ASP A 244 -0.22 21.95 -48.24
N THR A 245 -0.62 23.22 -48.19
CA THR A 245 -0.07 24.20 -47.24
C THR A 245 -0.30 23.81 -45.77
N ILE A 246 -1.44 23.20 -45.41
CA ILE A 246 -1.68 22.81 -44.02
C ILE A 246 -0.89 21.56 -43.63
N ASN A 247 -0.52 20.70 -44.59
CA ASN A 247 0.39 19.58 -44.35
C ASN A 247 1.80 20.11 -44.06
N ASP A 248 2.34 21.01 -44.90
CA ASP A 248 3.65 21.66 -44.66
C ASP A 248 3.71 22.34 -43.27
N VAL A 249 2.63 23.04 -42.89
CA VAL A 249 2.52 23.68 -41.57
C VAL A 249 2.39 22.65 -40.43
N ASN A 250 1.71 21.52 -40.64
CA ASN A 250 1.65 20.44 -39.65
C ASN A 250 3.01 19.75 -39.45
N GLU A 251 3.81 19.57 -40.51
CA GLU A 251 5.17 19.03 -40.41
C GLU A 251 6.08 19.96 -39.59
N GLY A 252 6.01 21.28 -39.84
CA GLY A 252 6.68 22.30 -39.02
C GLY A 252 6.21 22.31 -37.55
N VAL A 253 4.92 22.04 -37.30
CA VAL A 253 4.36 21.88 -35.95
C VAL A 253 4.90 20.64 -35.25
N TRP A 254 5.03 19.50 -35.95
CA TRP A 254 5.61 18.29 -35.38
C TRP A 254 7.11 18.46 -35.10
N ALA A 255 7.84 19.14 -35.99
CA ALA A 255 9.24 19.53 -35.77
C ALA A 255 9.41 20.35 -34.48
N GLN A 256 8.60 21.40 -34.30
CA GLN A 256 8.64 22.26 -33.10
C GLN A 256 8.21 21.51 -31.83
N GLN A 257 7.21 20.62 -31.92
CA GLN A 257 6.77 19.79 -30.80
C GLN A 257 7.86 18.82 -30.32
N ARG A 258 8.61 18.17 -31.24
CA ARG A 258 9.74 17.30 -30.88
C ARG A 258 10.81 18.05 -30.08
N VAL A 259 11.18 19.27 -30.48
CA VAL A 259 12.13 20.11 -29.75
C VAL A 259 11.62 20.44 -28.34
N GLU A 260 10.35 20.85 -28.22
CA GLU A 260 9.74 21.18 -26.93
C GLU A 260 9.61 19.98 -25.98
N ASP A 261 9.33 18.77 -26.48
CA ASP A 261 9.22 17.58 -25.64
C ASP A 261 10.59 17.02 -25.23
N ALA A 262 11.59 17.07 -26.12
CA ALA A 262 12.99 16.81 -25.77
C ALA A 262 13.49 17.78 -24.68
N LYS A 263 13.23 19.09 -24.84
CA LYS A 263 13.54 20.17 -23.88
C LYS A 263 12.92 19.94 -22.50
N LYS A 264 11.73 19.33 -22.42
CA LYS A 264 11.09 18.93 -21.14
C LYS A 264 11.75 17.68 -20.56
N GLY A 265 11.81 16.60 -21.34
CA GLY A 265 12.29 15.28 -20.91
C GLY A 265 13.79 15.22 -20.61
N LEU A 266 14.59 16.18 -21.09
CA LEU A 266 16.02 16.27 -20.82
C LEU A 266 16.35 16.20 -19.32
N ARG A 267 15.56 16.86 -18.46
CA ARG A 267 15.76 16.88 -17.01
C ARG A 267 15.38 15.56 -16.32
N ASP A 268 14.70 14.67 -17.03
CA ASP A 268 14.31 13.35 -16.55
C ASP A 268 15.37 12.34 -16.99
N LYS A 269 15.82 12.42 -18.25
CA LYS A 269 17.01 11.72 -18.76
C LYS A 269 18.26 12.01 -17.90
N GLU A 270 18.50 13.28 -17.55
CA GLU A 270 19.58 13.69 -16.64
C GLU A 270 19.43 13.19 -15.19
N ARG A 271 18.22 12.83 -14.75
CA ARG A 271 17.99 12.24 -13.42
C ARG A 271 18.24 10.74 -13.46
N GLY A 272 17.72 10.05 -14.48
CA GLY A 272 17.99 8.62 -14.74
C GLY A 272 19.49 8.31 -14.73
N ILE A 273 20.31 9.07 -15.48
CA ILE A 273 21.78 8.91 -15.46
C ILE A 273 22.37 9.08 -14.06
N LYS A 274 21.88 10.03 -13.24
CA LYS A 274 22.40 10.27 -11.87
C LYS A 274 22.05 9.13 -10.92
N ASP A 275 20.88 8.52 -11.10
CA ASP A 275 20.43 7.38 -10.29
C ASP A 275 21.12 6.08 -10.71
N ILE A 276 21.35 5.85 -12.02
CA ILE A 276 22.22 4.76 -12.52
C ILE A 276 23.66 4.96 -12.03
N ASN A 277 24.21 6.19 -12.09
CA ASN A 277 25.53 6.52 -11.52
C ASN A 277 25.61 6.28 -9.99
N ARG A 278 24.49 6.35 -9.25
CA ARG A 278 24.45 6.00 -7.82
C ARG A 278 24.54 4.48 -7.63
N GLN A 279 23.75 3.73 -8.39
CA GLN A 279 23.76 2.25 -8.36
C GLN A 279 25.11 1.69 -8.81
N LEU A 280 25.69 2.21 -9.90
CA LEU A 280 27.01 1.84 -10.41
C LEU A 280 28.13 1.99 -9.36
N LYS A 281 28.09 3.04 -8.53
CA LYS A 281 29.04 3.20 -7.41
C LYS A 281 28.86 2.13 -6.34
N GLN A 282 27.64 1.71 -6.07
CA GLN A 282 27.34 0.66 -5.08
C GLN A 282 27.70 -0.73 -5.63
N PHE A 283 27.44 -1.03 -6.91
CA PHE A 283 27.93 -2.25 -7.56
C PHE A 283 29.47 -2.27 -7.59
N THR A 284 30.12 -1.14 -7.89
CA THR A 284 31.57 -1.00 -7.85
C THR A 284 32.14 -1.27 -6.45
N LYS A 285 31.43 -0.88 -5.38
CA LYS A 285 31.82 -1.16 -3.99
C LYS A 285 31.65 -2.63 -3.62
N ASP A 286 30.52 -3.23 -3.99
CA ASP A 286 30.12 -4.56 -3.49
C ASP A 286 30.65 -5.72 -4.35
N LEU A 287 30.91 -5.49 -5.65
CA LEU A 287 31.40 -6.48 -6.63
C LEU A 287 32.81 -6.15 -7.19
N GLY A 288 33.24 -4.89 -7.10
CA GLY A 288 34.56 -4.42 -7.58
C GLY A 288 34.57 -3.92 -9.03
N GLU A 289 35.52 -3.02 -9.35
CA GLU A 289 35.67 -2.47 -10.72
C GLU A 289 36.05 -3.51 -11.79
N THR A 290 36.45 -4.73 -11.39
CA THR A 290 36.86 -5.80 -12.31
C THR A 290 35.74 -6.72 -12.77
N ASP A 291 34.51 -6.56 -12.25
CA ASP A 291 33.35 -7.27 -12.81
C ASP A 291 33.04 -6.72 -14.22
N SER A 292 32.76 -7.63 -15.16
CA SER A 292 32.53 -7.27 -16.56
C SER A 292 31.26 -6.43 -16.74
N ARG A 293 30.18 -6.73 -16.00
CA ARG A 293 28.91 -5.99 -16.07
C ARG A 293 29.03 -4.62 -15.42
N VAL A 294 29.79 -4.50 -14.33
CA VAL A 294 30.13 -3.18 -13.74
C VAL A 294 30.91 -2.33 -14.75
N SER A 295 31.87 -2.94 -15.47
CA SER A 295 32.64 -2.26 -16.53
C SER A 295 31.76 -1.86 -17.73
N GLU A 296 30.81 -2.71 -18.11
CA GLU A 296 29.91 -2.50 -19.25
C GLU A 296 28.85 -1.43 -18.96
N LEU A 297 28.20 -1.48 -17.79
CA LEU A 297 27.29 -0.43 -17.31
C LEU A 297 28.01 0.93 -17.21
N LYS A 298 29.28 0.94 -16.78
CA LYS A 298 30.12 2.15 -16.74
C LYS A 298 30.42 2.72 -18.13
N ALA A 299 30.54 1.87 -19.16
CA ALA A 299 30.64 2.31 -20.55
C ALA A 299 29.30 2.88 -21.05
N LYS A 300 28.19 2.16 -20.83
CA LYS A 300 26.83 2.56 -21.22
C LYS A 300 26.41 3.91 -20.61
N VAL A 301 26.72 4.15 -19.34
CA VAL A 301 26.51 5.46 -18.70
C VAL A 301 27.30 6.57 -19.40
N GLY A 302 28.54 6.33 -19.85
CA GLY A 302 29.33 7.30 -20.61
C GLY A 302 28.79 7.56 -22.02
N GLU A 303 28.22 6.54 -22.67
CA GLU A 303 27.48 6.67 -23.94
C GLU A 303 26.23 7.54 -23.72
N MET A 304 25.39 7.23 -22.72
CA MET A 304 24.22 8.02 -22.35
C MET A 304 24.55 9.48 -22.00
N GLU A 305 25.63 9.74 -21.25
CA GLU A 305 26.09 11.10 -20.92
C GLU A 305 26.53 11.88 -22.19
N THR A 306 27.09 11.19 -23.17
CA THR A 306 27.43 11.77 -24.48
C THR A 306 26.15 12.10 -25.26
N THR A 307 25.21 11.16 -25.33
CA THR A 307 23.93 11.30 -26.03
C THR A 307 23.08 12.45 -25.46
N ILE A 308 22.99 12.62 -24.13
CA ILE A 308 22.31 13.78 -23.52
C ILE A 308 22.91 15.11 -23.97
N ASN A 309 24.24 15.21 -24.13
CA ASN A 309 24.87 16.44 -24.57
C ASN A 309 24.65 16.71 -26.07
N ALA A 310 24.45 15.66 -26.87
CA ALA A 310 23.97 15.80 -28.25
C ALA A 310 22.49 16.24 -28.30
N ILE A 311 21.60 15.67 -27.47
CA ILE A 311 20.20 16.12 -27.33
C ILE A 311 20.14 17.61 -26.94
N LYS A 312 20.94 18.05 -25.95
CA LYS A 312 21.07 19.48 -25.60
C LYS A 312 21.42 20.33 -26.81
N THR A 313 22.46 19.94 -27.53
CA THR A 313 22.96 20.68 -28.69
C THR A 313 21.89 20.76 -29.80
N ALA A 314 21.12 19.69 -30.02
CA ALA A 314 20.06 19.67 -31.01
C ALA A 314 18.81 20.46 -30.56
N VAL A 315 18.46 20.46 -29.27
CA VAL A 315 17.43 21.35 -28.69
C VAL A 315 17.84 22.82 -28.82
N ASP A 316 19.07 23.18 -28.44
CA ASP A 316 19.59 24.55 -28.50
C ASP A 316 19.66 25.10 -29.94
N ASN A 317 19.89 24.22 -30.92
CA ASN A 317 19.87 24.54 -32.36
C ASN A 317 18.48 24.43 -33.01
N ASN A 318 17.44 23.97 -32.29
CA ASN A 318 16.11 23.63 -32.82
C ASN A 318 16.16 22.61 -33.99
N ASP A 319 17.09 21.66 -33.91
CA ASP A 319 17.29 20.61 -34.92
C ASP A 319 16.41 19.39 -34.63
N SER A 320 15.18 19.42 -35.16
CA SER A 320 14.20 18.35 -34.95
C SER A 320 14.45 17.06 -35.75
N GLU A 321 15.39 17.09 -36.72
CA GLU A 321 15.75 15.94 -37.54
C GLU A 321 16.78 15.10 -36.77
N THR A 322 17.89 15.72 -36.37
CA THR A 322 18.91 15.11 -35.50
C THR A 322 18.33 14.65 -34.15
N LEU A 323 17.35 15.37 -33.59
CA LEU A 323 16.68 14.93 -32.35
C LEU A 323 15.92 13.60 -32.48
N GLN A 324 15.41 13.25 -33.67
CA GLN A 324 14.61 12.03 -33.80
C GLN A 324 15.48 10.77 -33.61
N ASP A 325 16.67 10.76 -34.20
CA ASP A 325 17.59 9.63 -34.11
C ASP A 325 18.26 9.59 -32.72
N ILE A 326 18.72 10.73 -32.19
CA ILE A 326 19.49 10.78 -30.94
C ILE A 326 18.62 10.54 -29.69
N ASP A 327 17.31 10.89 -29.71
CA ASP A 327 16.42 10.56 -28.59
C ASP A 327 16.06 9.06 -28.57
N GLN A 328 16.06 8.39 -29.74
CA GLN A 328 15.95 6.93 -29.87
C GLN A 328 17.22 6.22 -29.41
N ASP A 329 18.41 6.67 -29.85
CA ASP A 329 19.72 6.18 -29.36
C ASP A 329 19.77 6.22 -27.82
N PHE A 330 19.25 7.28 -27.21
CA PHE A 330 19.16 7.38 -25.75
C PHE A 330 18.23 6.34 -25.15
N TRP A 331 17.07 6.07 -25.76
CA TRP A 331 16.10 5.10 -25.26
C TRP A 331 16.64 3.66 -25.30
N ASP A 332 17.33 3.30 -26.39
CA ASP A 332 17.99 2.00 -26.53
C ASP A 332 19.11 1.85 -25.47
N LEU A 333 20.02 2.84 -25.35
CA LEU A 333 21.08 2.85 -24.33
C LEU A 333 20.55 2.80 -22.89
N ASN A 334 19.43 3.50 -22.61
CA ASN A 334 18.78 3.48 -21.31
C ASN A 334 18.19 2.09 -20.98
N THR A 335 17.71 1.38 -22.00
CA THR A 335 17.16 0.01 -21.85
C THR A 335 18.29 -0.98 -21.56
N GLU A 336 19.37 -0.96 -22.36
CA GLU A 336 20.58 -1.77 -22.11
C GLU A 336 21.17 -1.52 -20.71
N ALA A 337 21.23 -0.25 -20.28
CA ALA A 337 21.72 0.12 -18.95
C ALA A 337 20.78 -0.34 -17.81
N TRP A 338 19.46 -0.45 -18.07
CA TRP A 338 18.49 -0.96 -17.10
C TRP A 338 18.59 -2.49 -16.95
N ASP A 339 18.71 -3.23 -18.04
CA ASP A 339 18.91 -4.69 -18.01
C ASP A 339 20.20 -5.07 -17.27
N LEU A 340 21.32 -4.41 -17.60
CA LEU A 340 22.61 -4.59 -16.88
C LEU A 340 22.50 -4.20 -15.39
N THR A 341 21.68 -3.20 -15.05
CA THR A 341 21.43 -2.81 -13.65
C THR A 341 20.63 -3.89 -12.91
N ASN A 342 19.70 -4.58 -13.57
CA ASN A 342 18.97 -5.71 -12.98
C ASN A 342 19.88 -6.91 -12.73
N GLU A 343 20.69 -7.33 -13.71
CA GLU A 343 21.67 -8.41 -13.54
C GLU A 343 22.64 -8.14 -12.37
N LEU A 344 23.12 -6.89 -12.26
CA LEU A 344 24.00 -6.47 -11.17
C LEU A 344 23.31 -6.49 -9.79
N ASN A 345 22.02 -6.11 -9.72
CA ASN A 345 21.22 -6.22 -8.50
C ASN A 345 21.02 -7.69 -8.07
N GLU A 346 20.73 -8.60 -9.00
CA GLU A 346 20.58 -10.04 -8.69
C GLU A 346 21.88 -10.64 -8.12
N VAL A 347 23.01 -10.35 -8.77
CA VAL A 347 24.34 -10.80 -8.32
C VAL A 347 24.70 -10.21 -6.96
N GLN A 348 24.45 -8.91 -6.76
CA GLN A 348 24.67 -8.23 -5.48
C GLN A 348 23.81 -8.81 -4.35
N ASN A 349 22.57 -9.20 -4.63
CA ASN A 349 21.70 -9.85 -3.66
C ASN A 349 22.17 -11.26 -3.31
N SER A 350 22.64 -12.04 -4.28
CA SER A 350 23.27 -13.36 -4.03
C SER A 350 24.55 -13.22 -3.19
N GLU A 351 25.39 -12.22 -3.50
CA GLU A 351 26.60 -11.90 -2.72
C GLU A 351 26.29 -11.40 -1.29
N ARG A 352 25.10 -10.83 -1.03
CA ARG A 352 24.64 -10.49 0.33
C ARG A 352 24.15 -11.73 1.07
N GLN A 353 23.27 -12.52 0.45
CA GLN A 353 22.80 -13.79 1.01
C GLN A 353 23.97 -14.70 1.43
N ASN A 354 24.98 -14.86 0.57
CA ASN A 354 26.19 -15.64 0.87
C ASN A 354 26.97 -15.11 2.09
N LYS A 355 26.98 -13.79 2.34
CA LYS A 355 27.58 -13.18 3.53
C LYS A 355 26.73 -13.38 4.79
N ASP A 356 25.40 -13.32 4.65
CA ASP A 356 24.45 -13.49 5.75
C ASP A 356 24.41 -14.95 6.25
N VAL A 357 24.37 -15.94 5.35
CA VAL A 357 24.49 -17.36 5.75
C VAL A 357 25.86 -17.66 6.37
N ALA A 358 26.95 -17.03 5.88
CA ALA A 358 28.28 -17.12 6.47
C ALA A 358 28.44 -16.39 7.82
N LYS A 359 27.49 -15.53 8.20
CA LYS A 359 27.37 -14.98 9.56
C LYS A 359 26.57 -15.93 10.45
N ASN A 360 25.35 -16.29 10.01
CA ASN A 360 24.42 -17.14 10.74
C ASN A 360 25.04 -18.51 11.10
N LEU A 361 25.78 -19.14 10.17
CA LEU A 361 26.57 -20.36 10.43
C LEU A 361 27.47 -20.24 11.67
N LYS A 362 28.13 -19.09 11.89
CA LYS A 362 29.04 -18.89 13.04
C LYS A 362 28.26 -18.81 14.36
N ASP A 363 27.08 -18.19 14.33
CA ASP A 363 26.19 -18.10 15.49
C ASP A 363 25.55 -19.48 15.80
N LYS A 364 25.16 -20.26 14.78
CA LYS A 364 24.74 -21.67 14.94
C LYS A 364 25.86 -22.55 15.49
N GLN A 365 27.08 -22.44 14.95
CA GLN A 365 28.29 -23.13 15.48
C GLN A 365 28.65 -22.72 16.92
N LYS A 366 28.21 -21.54 17.38
CA LYS A 366 28.36 -21.06 18.77
C LYS A 366 27.27 -21.67 19.66
N TRP A 367 26.00 -21.53 19.29
CA TRP A 367 24.87 -22.12 20.05
C TRP A 367 24.95 -23.65 20.16
N HIS A 368 25.52 -24.33 19.17
CA HIS A 368 25.79 -25.76 19.25
C HIS A 368 26.77 -26.11 20.37
N LYS A 369 27.86 -25.35 20.51
CA LYS A 369 28.84 -25.51 21.59
C LYS A 369 28.25 -25.15 22.96
N ASP A 370 27.19 -24.35 23.00
CA ASP A 370 26.42 -24.12 24.22
C ASP A 370 25.59 -25.36 24.57
N LYS A 371 24.89 -25.96 23.61
CA LYS A 371 24.15 -27.22 23.77
C LYS A 371 25.04 -28.42 24.14
N GLU A 372 26.20 -28.56 23.51
CA GLU A 372 27.22 -29.56 23.88
C GLU A 372 27.62 -29.42 25.36
N ARG A 373 27.83 -28.18 25.84
CA ARG A 373 28.17 -27.91 27.25
C ARG A 373 27.00 -28.18 28.21
N GLU A 374 25.75 -27.92 27.84
CA GLU A 374 24.61 -28.32 28.68
C GLU A 374 24.45 -29.85 28.74
N CYS A 375 24.66 -30.55 27.62
CA CYS A 375 24.69 -32.01 27.57
C CYS A 375 25.77 -32.59 28.49
N GLU A 376 26.99 -32.04 28.48
CA GLU A 376 28.07 -32.48 29.39
C GLU A 376 27.71 -32.31 30.88
N LYS A 377 27.09 -31.18 31.26
CA LYS A 377 26.69 -30.91 32.67
C LYS A 377 25.75 -31.98 33.24
N VAL A 378 24.86 -32.53 32.41
CA VAL A 378 23.92 -33.60 32.80
C VAL A 378 24.34 -35.00 32.34
N LYS A 379 25.51 -35.12 31.69
CA LYS A 379 26.07 -36.36 31.11
C LYS A 379 25.15 -37.01 30.07
N CYS A 380 24.60 -36.21 29.15
CA CYS A 380 23.64 -36.65 28.14
C CYS A 380 24.27 -37.48 26.99
N ASN A 381 25.59 -37.57 26.90
CA ASN A 381 26.34 -38.12 25.76
C ASN A 381 25.92 -39.56 25.37
N ASP A 382 25.63 -40.43 26.35
CA ASP A 382 25.21 -41.82 26.11
C ASP A 382 23.66 -41.99 26.02
N SER A 383 22.92 -40.89 25.83
CA SER A 383 21.45 -40.85 25.80
C SER A 383 20.90 -40.41 24.44
N GLU A 384 19.56 -40.37 24.29
CA GLU A 384 18.90 -39.92 23.06
C GLU A 384 19.31 -38.49 22.66
N ALA A 385 19.42 -37.57 23.63
CA ALA A 385 19.92 -36.22 23.39
C ALA A 385 21.38 -36.18 22.90
N GLY A 386 22.19 -37.19 23.22
CA GLY A 386 23.53 -37.37 22.65
C GLY A 386 23.50 -37.69 21.15
N LYS A 387 22.45 -38.38 20.67
CA LYS A 387 22.22 -38.60 19.24
C LYS A 387 21.73 -37.34 18.55
N VAL A 388 20.79 -36.61 19.17
CA VAL A 388 20.29 -35.33 18.65
C VAL A 388 21.43 -34.31 18.50
N ILE A 389 22.36 -34.24 19.47
CA ILE A 389 23.61 -33.47 19.36
C ILE A 389 24.46 -33.92 18.16
N GLN A 390 24.59 -35.23 17.89
CA GLN A 390 25.34 -35.69 16.72
C GLN A 390 24.64 -35.29 15.40
N GLN A 391 23.32 -35.44 15.30
CA GLN A 391 22.55 -35.04 14.10
C GLN A 391 22.66 -33.53 13.84
N MET A 392 22.54 -32.71 14.90
CA MET A 392 22.81 -31.26 14.84
C MET A 392 24.24 -30.95 14.35
N ARG A 393 25.24 -31.73 14.78
CA ARG A 393 26.64 -31.56 14.34
C ARG A 393 26.82 -31.91 12.86
N ASP A 394 26.19 -32.99 12.40
CA ASP A 394 26.24 -33.43 11.00
C ASP A 394 25.52 -32.44 10.06
N LEU A 395 24.45 -31.78 10.53
CA LEU A 395 23.79 -30.68 9.81
C LEU A 395 24.64 -29.40 9.75
N LEU A 396 25.37 -29.05 10.82
CA LEU A 396 26.29 -27.92 10.81
C LEU A 396 27.44 -28.09 9.82
N GLN A 397 27.93 -29.31 9.62
CA GLN A 397 28.94 -29.56 8.59
C GLN A 397 28.35 -29.35 7.18
N GLN A 398 27.12 -29.82 6.93
CA GLN A 398 26.44 -29.61 5.65
C GLN A 398 26.14 -28.12 5.38
N MET A 399 25.78 -27.35 6.41
CA MET A 399 25.70 -25.89 6.33
C MET A 399 27.07 -25.25 6.00
N GLU A 400 28.16 -25.71 6.62
CA GLU A 400 29.51 -25.20 6.35
C GLU A 400 29.97 -25.52 4.92
N GLU A 401 29.67 -26.71 4.41
CA GLU A 401 29.92 -27.08 3.02
C GLU A 401 29.08 -26.23 2.04
N ALA A 402 27.78 -26.02 2.32
CA ALA A 402 26.91 -25.16 1.51
C ALA A 402 27.39 -23.70 1.46
N VAL A 403 27.80 -23.12 2.60
CA VAL A 403 28.35 -21.76 2.68
C VAL A 403 29.65 -21.62 1.89
N ASN A 404 30.58 -22.57 2.01
CA ASN A 404 31.84 -22.54 1.27
C ASN A 404 31.67 -22.68 -0.25
N GLU A 405 30.56 -23.28 -0.71
CA GLU A 405 30.21 -23.43 -2.12
C GLU A 405 29.25 -22.33 -2.65
N GLY A 406 28.85 -21.37 -1.81
CA GLY A 406 27.92 -20.29 -2.19
C GLY A 406 26.47 -20.76 -2.38
N ARG A 407 26.11 -21.94 -1.84
CA ARG A 407 24.77 -22.54 -1.94
C ARG A 407 23.85 -22.05 -0.81
N SER A 408 23.55 -20.75 -0.82
CA SER A 408 22.74 -20.10 0.23
C SER A 408 21.37 -20.74 0.48
N GLN A 409 20.69 -21.31 -0.53
CA GLN A 409 19.41 -22.00 -0.31
C GLN A 409 19.58 -23.26 0.54
N ASP A 410 20.54 -24.12 0.16
CA ASP A 410 20.77 -25.40 0.84
C ASP A 410 21.17 -25.18 2.31
N TYR A 411 21.87 -24.07 2.62
CA TYR A 411 22.11 -23.66 4.00
C TYR A 411 20.81 -23.48 4.80
N TRP A 412 19.79 -22.79 4.24
CA TRP A 412 18.53 -22.54 4.94
C TRP A 412 17.71 -23.83 5.14
N ASP A 413 17.75 -24.74 4.16
CA ASP A 413 17.10 -26.04 4.25
C ASP A 413 17.73 -26.89 5.39
N PHE A 414 19.06 -26.94 5.48
CA PHE A 414 19.76 -27.58 6.60
C PHE A 414 19.54 -26.87 7.95
N GLU A 415 19.43 -25.54 7.96
CA GLU A 415 19.14 -24.79 9.18
C GLU A 415 17.71 -25.08 9.69
N PHE A 416 16.74 -25.23 8.80
CA PHE A 416 15.38 -25.64 9.15
C PHE A 416 15.39 -27.03 9.81
N GLU A 417 16.09 -28.02 9.24
CA GLU A 417 16.26 -29.33 9.87
C GLU A 417 16.96 -29.23 11.25
N TYR A 418 17.99 -28.41 11.39
CA TYR A 418 18.70 -28.18 12.65
C TYR A 418 17.78 -27.56 13.72
N ASN A 419 16.99 -26.55 13.35
CA ASN A 419 16.07 -25.85 14.25
C ASN A 419 14.92 -26.77 14.71
N ASN A 420 14.48 -27.72 13.87
CA ASN A 420 13.46 -28.71 14.25
C ASN A 420 13.95 -29.72 15.32
N LEU A 421 15.27 -29.91 15.47
CA LEU A 421 15.87 -30.74 16.51
C LEU A 421 16.02 -30.01 17.87
N ASP A 422 15.88 -28.68 17.90
CA ASP A 422 16.06 -27.87 19.12
C ASP A 422 15.09 -28.26 20.27
N PRO A 423 13.77 -28.46 20.02
CA PRO A 423 12.83 -28.88 21.06
C PRO A 423 13.14 -30.27 21.63
N GLU A 424 13.45 -31.24 20.76
CA GLU A 424 13.76 -32.62 21.17
C GLU A 424 14.98 -32.68 22.10
N PHE A 425 16.01 -31.87 21.80
CA PHE A 425 17.16 -31.73 22.68
C PHE A 425 16.75 -31.15 24.05
N TRP A 426 16.04 -30.02 24.07
CA TRP A 426 15.73 -29.33 25.32
C TRP A 426 14.80 -30.09 26.25
N ASP A 427 13.82 -30.84 25.74
CA ASP A 427 12.89 -31.58 26.60
C ASP A 427 13.59 -32.71 27.38
N VAL A 428 14.57 -33.38 26.77
CA VAL A 428 15.42 -34.36 27.47
C VAL A 428 16.33 -33.67 28.50
N ILE A 429 16.85 -32.47 28.21
CA ILE A 429 17.65 -31.69 29.17
C ILE A 429 16.80 -31.21 30.35
N LYS A 430 15.57 -30.71 30.12
CA LYS A 430 14.62 -30.30 31.18
C LYS A 430 14.34 -31.45 32.15
N GLY A 431 14.06 -32.65 31.63
CA GLY A 431 13.84 -33.85 32.45
C GLY A 431 15.05 -34.28 33.28
N LYS A 432 16.28 -33.91 32.87
CA LYS A 432 17.50 -34.11 33.66
C LYS A 432 17.81 -32.97 34.65
N GLN A 433 17.19 -31.80 34.47
CA GLN A 433 17.28 -30.69 35.41
C GLN A 433 16.25 -30.83 36.55
N SER A 434 15.01 -31.25 36.27
CA SER A 434 14.00 -31.53 37.31
C SER A 434 14.45 -32.63 38.29
N GLU A 435 15.08 -33.71 37.80
CA GLU A 435 15.74 -34.75 38.62
C GLU A 435 16.74 -34.15 39.63
N LYS A 436 17.42 -33.05 39.28
CA LYS A 436 18.45 -32.42 40.10
C LYS A 436 17.86 -31.41 41.09
N ASP A 437 16.87 -30.64 40.67
CA ASP A 437 16.31 -29.55 41.47
C ASP A 437 15.32 -30.06 42.53
N ILE A 438 14.50 -31.06 42.21
CA ILE A 438 13.65 -31.74 43.22
C ILE A 438 14.54 -32.43 44.28
N ARG A 439 15.68 -33.01 43.88
CA ARG A 439 16.67 -33.57 44.81
C ARG A 439 17.31 -32.55 45.74
N ARG A 440 17.39 -31.28 45.32
CA ARG A 440 17.86 -30.18 46.16
C ARG A 440 16.76 -29.76 47.13
N TRP A 441 15.59 -29.46 46.59
CA TRP A 441 14.43 -29.01 47.37
C TRP A 441 14.03 -30.01 48.45
N LEU A 442 13.92 -31.31 48.11
CA LEU A 442 13.66 -32.39 49.06
C LEU A 442 14.69 -32.42 50.21
N LYS A 443 15.99 -32.21 49.94
CA LYS A 443 17.02 -32.14 51.00
C LYS A 443 16.88 -30.91 51.90
N ASP A 444 16.47 -29.79 51.34
CA ASP A 444 16.36 -28.53 52.06
C ASP A 444 15.08 -28.52 52.93
N VAL A 445 13.96 -29.05 52.44
CA VAL A 445 12.72 -29.25 53.24
C VAL A 445 12.90 -30.36 54.29
N ILE A 446 13.62 -31.45 53.99
CA ILE A 446 14.02 -32.46 55.00
C ILE A 446 14.92 -31.85 56.09
N ARG A 447 15.70 -30.81 55.80
CA ARG A 447 16.47 -30.07 56.83
C ARG A 447 15.53 -29.22 57.67
N GLU A 448 14.68 -28.42 57.05
CA GLU A 448 13.71 -27.56 57.73
C GLU A 448 12.85 -28.34 58.73
N TRP A 449 12.22 -29.44 58.32
CA TRP A 449 11.35 -30.18 59.23
C TRP A 449 12.14 -30.89 60.33
N LYS A 450 13.42 -31.23 60.11
CA LYS A 450 14.31 -31.66 61.22
C LYS A 450 14.66 -30.53 62.18
N ASP A 451 14.60 -29.28 61.73
CA ASP A 451 14.87 -28.09 62.54
C ASP A 451 13.61 -27.71 63.34
N LYS A 452 12.43 -27.64 62.70
CA LYS A 452 11.12 -27.51 63.36
C LYS A 452 10.91 -28.57 64.45
N GLY A 453 11.23 -29.84 64.18
CA GLY A 453 11.11 -30.93 65.17
C GLY A 453 12.03 -30.81 66.39
N ARG A 454 13.20 -30.17 66.27
CA ARG A 454 14.03 -29.87 67.46
C ARG A 454 13.40 -28.78 68.32
N TRP A 455 12.78 -27.79 67.69
CA TRP A 455 12.10 -26.69 68.38
C TRP A 455 10.83 -27.15 69.11
N VAL A 456 10.02 -28.06 68.53
CA VAL A 456 8.91 -28.71 69.25
C VAL A 456 9.43 -29.44 70.48
N ALA A 457 10.50 -30.24 70.32
CA ALA A 457 11.14 -30.93 71.44
C ALA A 457 11.85 -29.98 72.43
N ASP A 458 12.10 -28.70 72.11
CA ASP A 458 12.49 -27.67 73.09
C ASP A 458 11.26 -27.15 73.85
N LEU A 459 10.13 -26.87 73.17
CA LEU A 459 8.87 -26.46 73.81
C LEU A 459 8.31 -27.52 74.77
N GLU A 460 8.34 -28.81 74.43
CA GLU A 460 7.96 -29.91 75.34
C GLU A 460 8.74 -29.82 76.67
N ARG A 461 10.02 -29.42 76.61
CA ARG A 461 10.91 -29.26 77.77
C ARG A 461 10.74 -27.92 78.50
N GLU A 462 10.04 -26.95 77.92
CA GLU A 462 9.60 -25.72 78.59
C GLU A 462 8.23 -25.91 79.26
N ALA A 463 7.27 -26.54 78.58
CA ALA A 463 5.96 -26.91 79.11
C ALA A 463 6.10 -27.80 80.37
N GLY A 464 6.89 -28.88 80.26
CA GLY A 464 7.18 -29.80 81.38
C GLY A 464 7.97 -29.21 82.56
N ARG A 465 8.24 -27.89 82.57
CA ARG A 465 8.78 -27.13 83.71
C ARG A 465 7.74 -26.25 84.40
N GLY A 466 6.50 -26.20 83.90
CA GLY A 466 5.42 -25.35 84.42
C GLY A 466 5.53 -23.90 83.95
N SER A 467 5.80 -23.68 82.65
CA SER A 467 5.79 -22.34 82.06
C SER A 467 4.35 -21.86 81.83
N ASN A 468 3.98 -20.70 82.36
CA ASN A 468 2.65 -20.11 82.15
C ASN A 468 2.40 -19.63 80.70
N VAL A 469 3.42 -19.64 79.85
CA VAL A 469 3.38 -19.10 78.47
C VAL A 469 3.34 -20.23 77.41
N VAL A 470 3.42 -21.50 77.83
CA VAL A 470 3.46 -22.66 76.92
C VAL A 470 2.32 -23.62 77.24
N ASP A 471 1.29 -23.61 76.40
CA ASP A 471 0.19 -24.57 76.42
C ASP A 471 0.64 -25.98 76.01
N GLU A 472 0.23 -26.99 76.80
CA GLU A 472 0.53 -28.40 76.54
C GLU A 472 -0.27 -28.96 75.34
N GLU A 473 -1.48 -28.46 75.07
CA GLU A 473 -2.34 -28.96 73.97
C GLU A 473 -1.80 -28.51 72.60
N GLY A 474 -1.43 -27.24 72.46
CA GLY A 474 -0.76 -26.69 71.27
C GLY A 474 0.60 -27.34 70.97
N VAL A 475 1.39 -27.71 71.99
CA VAL A 475 2.65 -28.44 71.79
C VAL A 475 2.40 -29.85 71.27
N ALA A 476 1.40 -30.56 71.80
CA ALA A 476 1.00 -31.87 71.30
C ALA A 476 0.52 -31.82 69.83
N ARG A 477 -0.23 -30.76 69.45
CA ARG A 477 -0.66 -30.56 68.06
C ARG A 477 0.51 -30.25 67.11
N LEU A 478 1.49 -29.46 67.54
CA LEU A 478 2.71 -29.22 66.76
C LEU A 478 3.50 -30.51 66.48
N GLN A 479 3.54 -31.44 67.45
CA GLN A 479 4.19 -32.74 67.25
C GLN A 479 3.42 -33.64 66.27
N GLU A 480 2.08 -33.63 66.29
CA GLU A 480 1.25 -34.35 65.33
C GLU A 480 1.48 -33.86 63.89
N ILE A 481 1.49 -32.54 63.68
CA ILE A 481 1.76 -31.91 62.37
C ILE A 481 3.19 -32.24 61.90
N HIS A 482 4.16 -32.21 62.82
CA HIS A 482 5.56 -32.54 62.54
C HIS A 482 5.74 -33.99 62.04
N ASP A 483 5.18 -34.97 62.76
CA ASP A 483 5.26 -36.38 62.35
C ASP A 483 4.51 -36.64 61.04
N GLY A 484 3.41 -35.93 60.78
CA GLY A 484 2.69 -35.94 59.50
C GLY A 484 3.54 -35.47 58.31
N ALA A 485 4.17 -34.30 58.44
CA ALA A 485 5.09 -33.79 57.41
C ALA A 485 6.29 -34.72 57.17
N ILE A 486 6.83 -35.30 58.25
CA ILE A 486 7.92 -36.29 58.21
C ILE A 486 7.48 -37.64 57.60
N ALA A 487 6.18 -37.94 57.52
CA ALA A 487 5.66 -39.06 56.74
C ALA A 487 5.62 -38.73 55.24
N GLN A 488 5.02 -37.60 54.86
CA GLN A 488 4.92 -37.13 53.47
C GLN A 488 6.31 -36.98 52.81
N LEU A 489 7.30 -36.45 53.52
CA LEU A 489 8.67 -36.31 53.01
C LEU A 489 9.35 -37.65 52.68
N LYS A 490 9.00 -38.74 53.36
CA LYS A 490 9.50 -40.09 53.04
C LYS A 490 8.81 -40.66 51.79
N GLU A 491 7.54 -40.29 51.55
CA GLU A 491 6.81 -40.68 50.36
C GLU A 491 7.36 -39.96 49.12
N ALA A 492 7.60 -38.64 49.21
CA ALA A 492 8.31 -37.88 48.19
C ALA A 492 9.72 -38.42 47.93
N GLU A 493 10.49 -38.80 48.97
CA GLU A 493 11.81 -39.42 48.80
C GLU A 493 11.73 -40.78 48.10
N ASN A 494 10.68 -41.58 48.35
CA ASN A 494 10.45 -42.85 47.67
C ASN A 494 10.03 -42.67 46.20
N LEU A 495 9.16 -41.70 45.89
CA LEU A 495 8.74 -41.39 44.51
C LEU A 495 9.91 -40.85 43.68
N TYR A 496 10.70 -39.93 44.27
CA TYR A 496 11.94 -39.43 43.68
C TYR A 496 12.91 -40.56 43.32
N ASN A 497 13.12 -41.52 44.23
CA ASN A 497 14.00 -42.67 43.99
C ASN A 497 13.42 -43.69 42.97
N GLN A 498 12.15 -43.58 42.59
CA GLN A 498 11.51 -44.38 41.53
C GLN A 498 11.50 -43.68 40.16
N GLY A 499 11.92 -42.40 40.09
CA GLY A 499 11.87 -41.59 38.86
C GLY A 499 10.54 -40.86 38.64
N SER A 500 9.60 -40.98 39.58
CA SER A 500 8.34 -40.21 39.62
C SER A 500 8.62 -38.80 40.15
N TYR A 501 9.23 -37.96 39.29
CA TYR A 501 9.68 -36.64 39.69
C TYR A 501 8.52 -35.66 39.93
N ASP A 502 7.51 -35.64 39.06
CA ASP A 502 6.37 -34.73 39.21
C ASP A 502 5.45 -35.16 40.37
N ASP A 503 5.22 -36.47 40.58
CA ASP A 503 4.49 -36.95 41.77
C ASP A 503 5.23 -36.58 43.09
N ALA A 504 6.57 -36.61 43.07
CA ALA A 504 7.39 -36.15 44.20
C ALA A 504 7.40 -34.62 44.35
N ARG A 505 7.11 -33.88 43.27
CA ARG A 505 6.94 -32.42 43.28
C ARG A 505 5.67 -32.03 43.99
N ASP A 506 4.53 -32.65 43.63
CA ASP A 506 3.22 -32.30 44.17
C ASP A 506 3.14 -32.49 45.69
N ILE A 507 3.82 -33.51 46.25
CA ILE A 507 3.92 -33.70 47.71
C ILE A 507 4.77 -32.59 48.37
N LEU A 508 5.83 -32.11 47.69
CA LEU A 508 6.67 -31.02 48.21
C LEU A 508 6.01 -29.64 48.10
N ASP A 509 5.21 -29.40 47.07
CA ASP A 509 4.36 -28.20 46.96
C ASP A 509 3.23 -28.24 48.01
N GLY A 510 2.57 -29.39 48.19
CA GLY A 510 1.49 -29.57 49.20
C GLY A 510 1.94 -29.46 50.67
N LEU A 511 3.24 -29.65 50.96
CA LEU A 511 3.80 -29.41 52.29
C LEU A 511 3.77 -27.93 52.71
N ASN A 512 3.49 -26.99 51.79
CA ASN A 512 3.35 -25.58 52.13
C ASN A 512 2.11 -25.27 53.00
N ASP A 513 1.00 -25.99 52.79
CA ASP A 513 -0.20 -25.84 53.64
C ASP A 513 0.06 -26.38 55.05
N VAL A 514 0.76 -27.51 55.15
CA VAL A 514 1.20 -28.13 56.43
C VAL A 514 2.18 -27.21 57.17
N ARG A 515 3.02 -26.47 56.42
CA ARG A 515 3.91 -25.44 56.95
C ARG A 515 3.11 -24.26 57.53
N MET A 516 2.07 -23.82 56.85
CA MET A 516 1.18 -22.74 57.33
C MET A 516 0.43 -23.14 58.60
N GLU A 517 -0.12 -24.36 58.70
CA GLU A 517 -0.77 -24.84 59.94
C GLU A 517 0.22 -24.87 61.12
N PHE A 518 1.44 -25.36 60.88
CA PHE A 518 2.50 -25.35 61.89
C PHE A 518 2.83 -23.91 62.33
N ASP A 519 3.06 -23.02 61.37
CA ASP A 519 3.52 -21.66 61.64
C ASP A 519 2.43 -20.79 62.29
N GLU A 520 1.14 -20.97 61.97
CA GLU A 520 0.01 -20.34 62.67
C GLU A 520 0.02 -20.68 64.17
N ILE A 521 0.20 -21.97 64.51
CA ILE A 521 0.27 -22.41 65.90
C ILE A 521 1.52 -21.83 66.59
N THR A 522 2.69 -21.83 65.92
CA THR A 522 3.89 -21.17 66.49
C THR A 522 3.69 -19.67 66.72
N GLY A 523 2.93 -19.01 65.84
CA GLY A 523 2.60 -17.60 65.95
C GLY A 523 1.82 -17.28 67.23
N ASN A 524 1.00 -18.20 67.73
CA ASN A 524 0.26 -18.00 68.98
C ASN A 524 1.17 -18.16 70.21
N PHE A 525 2.14 -19.08 70.20
CA PHE A 525 3.19 -19.15 71.24
C PHE A 525 4.08 -17.89 71.24
N ASN A 526 4.42 -17.38 70.05
CA ASN A 526 5.25 -16.18 69.93
C ASN A 526 4.50 -14.92 70.41
N LYS A 527 3.22 -14.73 70.02
CA LYS A 527 2.36 -13.66 70.57
C LYS A 527 2.28 -13.70 72.10
N GLY A 528 2.19 -14.89 72.69
CA GLY A 528 2.20 -15.05 74.16
C GLY A 528 3.49 -14.51 74.80
N ARG A 529 4.65 -14.81 74.21
CA ARG A 529 5.96 -14.29 74.65
C ARG A 529 6.11 -12.78 74.39
N GLU A 530 5.65 -12.29 73.24
CA GLU A 530 5.65 -10.87 72.89
C GLU A 530 4.77 -10.04 73.85
N THR A 531 3.62 -10.58 74.28
CA THR A 531 2.70 -9.89 75.20
C THR A 531 3.32 -9.68 76.59
N GLU A 532 4.04 -10.67 77.15
CA GLU A 532 4.81 -10.45 78.39
C GLU A 532 5.96 -9.45 78.19
N PHE A 533 6.64 -9.50 77.05
CA PHE A 533 7.77 -8.62 76.74
C PHE A 533 7.35 -7.15 76.59
N SER A 534 6.29 -6.87 75.84
CA SER A 534 5.73 -5.51 75.68
C SER A 534 5.27 -4.93 77.02
N LYS A 535 4.69 -5.75 77.90
CA LYS A 535 4.28 -5.32 79.25
C LYS A 535 5.48 -4.89 80.11
N PHE A 536 6.58 -5.66 80.06
CA PHE A 536 7.81 -5.33 80.78
C PHE A 536 8.46 -4.01 80.32
N GLU A 537 8.48 -3.75 79.01
CA GLU A 537 9.06 -2.51 78.46
C GLU A 537 8.17 -1.27 78.70
N LEU A 538 6.83 -1.40 78.70
CA LEU A 538 5.96 -0.28 79.10
C LEU A 538 6.17 0.12 80.57
N GLU A 539 6.25 -0.86 81.48
CA GLU A 539 6.58 -0.59 82.88
C GLU A 539 7.96 0.07 83.05
N LYS A 540 8.90 -0.16 82.10
CA LYS A 540 10.22 0.48 82.09
C LYS A 540 10.12 1.95 81.68
N LEU A 541 9.38 2.24 80.62
CA LEU A 541 9.16 3.59 80.10
C LEU A 541 8.45 4.51 81.11
N GLU A 542 7.49 3.97 81.89
CA GLU A 542 6.86 4.70 83.00
C GLU A 542 7.88 5.16 84.04
N ARG A 543 8.78 4.27 84.47
CA ARG A 543 9.84 4.57 85.45
C ARG A 543 10.84 5.61 84.92
N GLU A 544 11.09 5.63 83.62
CA GLU A 544 11.95 6.62 82.97
C GLU A 544 11.27 8.01 82.90
N ILE A 545 9.94 8.07 82.72
CA ILE A 545 9.16 9.31 82.78
C ILE A 545 9.03 9.83 84.22
N GLU A 546 8.80 8.97 85.21
CA GLU A 546 8.79 9.35 86.64
C GLU A 546 10.15 9.96 87.05
N ALA A 547 11.26 9.34 86.67
CA ALA A 547 12.60 9.88 86.91
C ALA A 547 12.86 11.21 86.17
N GLY A 548 12.25 11.41 84.99
CA GLY A 548 12.31 12.68 84.26
C GLY A 548 11.54 13.81 84.95
N LEU A 549 10.39 13.52 85.56
CA LEU A 549 9.62 14.46 86.37
C LEU A 549 10.37 14.87 87.64
N ASP A 550 10.92 13.90 88.39
CA ASP A 550 11.78 14.16 89.56
C ASP A 550 12.97 15.06 89.23
N ALA A 551 13.52 14.97 88.00
CA ALA A 551 14.62 15.80 87.53
C ALA A 551 14.20 17.24 87.15
N ILE A 552 12.98 17.42 86.61
CA ILE A 552 12.39 18.75 86.36
C ILE A 552 12.18 19.49 87.69
N ASP A 553 11.54 18.83 88.66
CA ASP A 553 11.24 19.44 89.96
C ASP A 553 12.52 19.81 90.73
N GLN A 554 13.55 18.96 90.72
CA GLN A 554 14.86 19.28 91.33
C GLN A 554 15.54 20.49 90.67
N LYS A 555 15.52 20.59 89.33
CA LYS A 555 16.09 21.76 88.62
C LYS A 555 15.27 23.03 88.86
N LEU A 556 13.97 22.91 89.09
CA LEU A 556 13.10 24.03 89.48
C LEU A 556 13.38 24.49 90.92
N GLU A 557 13.48 23.58 91.90
CA GLU A 557 13.82 23.91 93.29
C GLU A 557 15.22 24.56 93.43
N ASN A 558 16.19 24.10 92.63
CA ASN A 558 17.53 24.70 92.57
C ASN A 558 17.54 26.08 91.87
N GLY A 559 16.48 26.45 91.15
CA GLY A 559 16.41 27.68 90.34
C GLY A 559 17.23 27.64 89.05
N GLU A 560 17.51 26.44 88.53
CA GLU A 560 18.24 26.22 87.27
C GLU A 560 17.33 26.42 86.04
N ILE A 561 16.03 26.19 86.19
CA ILE A 561 14.98 26.44 85.17
C ILE A 561 13.89 27.37 85.71
N THR A 562 13.10 27.98 84.81
CA THR A 562 11.93 28.79 85.19
C THR A 562 10.70 27.92 85.41
N GLN A 563 9.73 28.40 86.20
CA GLN A 563 8.42 27.75 86.37
C GLN A 563 7.76 27.48 85.01
N GLU A 564 7.77 28.46 84.09
CA GLU A 564 7.20 28.34 82.74
C GLU A 564 7.85 27.22 81.91
N LYS A 565 9.17 26.99 82.06
CA LYS A 565 9.89 25.87 81.44
C LYS A 565 9.53 24.54 82.11
N ALA A 566 9.48 24.50 83.45
CA ALA A 566 9.10 23.31 84.21
C ALA A 566 7.67 22.86 83.88
N ASP A 567 6.70 23.77 83.96
CA ASP A 567 5.29 23.55 83.61
C ASP A 567 5.14 22.99 82.18
N THR A 568 5.93 23.52 81.23
CA THR A 568 5.96 23.05 79.84
C THR A 568 6.49 21.61 79.73
N CYS A 569 7.59 21.29 80.41
CA CYS A 569 8.20 19.96 80.36
C CYS A 569 7.39 18.90 81.10
N THR A 570 6.80 19.24 82.24
CA THR A 570 5.84 18.39 82.96
C THR A 570 4.61 18.08 82.10
N ALA A 571 4.09 19.06 81.36
CA ALA A 571 2.96 18.85 80.44
C ALA A 571 3.29 17.95 79.22
N PHE A 572 4.57 17.68 78.91
CA PHE A 572 4.94 16.63 77.95
C PHE A 572 4.93 15.25 78.62
N ALA A 573 5.48 15.13 79.83
CA ALA A 573 5.47 13.89 80.60
C ALA A 573 4.04 13.40 80.93
N GLU A 574 3.14 14.30 81.35
CA GLU A 574 1.71 13.97 81.59
C GLU A 574 1.03 13.37 80.35
N LYS A 575 1.30 13.93 79.15
CA LYS A 575 0.78 13.39 77.88
C LYS A 575 1.38 12.02 77.56
N ALA A 576 2.67 11.82 77.83
CA ALA A 576 3.35 10.55 77.57
C ALA A 576 2.77 9.43 78.44
N THR A 577 2.61 9.65 79.74
CA THR A 577 1.91 8.73 80.65
C THR A 577 0.46 8.48 80.20
N GLY A 578 -0.23 9.51 79.71
CA GLY A 578 -1.57 9.38 79.13
C GLY A 578 -1.63 8.45 77.91
N TYR A 579 -0.61 8.46 77.03
CA TYR A 579 -0.51 7.53 75.90
C TYR A 579 -0.09 6.12 76.31
N ILE A 580 0.78 5.97 77.32
CA ILE A 580 1.16 4.65 77.86
C ILE A 580 -0.04 3.94 78.50
N GLY A 581 -0.92 4.68 79.19
CA GLY A 581 -2.18 4.13 79.70
C GLY A 581 -3.06 3.55 78.58
N GLN A 582 -3.24 4.30 77.48
CA GLN A 582 -3.98 3.82 76.31
C GLN A 582 -3.31 2.61 75.63
N LEU A 583 -1.97 2.59 75.52
CA LEU A 583 -1.25 1.42 75.01
C LEU A 583 -1.45 0.20 75.91
N ARG A 584 -1.42 0.36 77.24
CA ARG A 584 -1.66 -0.74 78.20
C ARG A 584 -3.04 -1.35 77.99
N GLU A 585 -4.08 -0.52 77.85
CA GLU A 585 -5.45 -0.99 77.54
C GLU A 585 -5.47 -1.74 76.20
N ILE A 586 -4.87 -1.20 75.13
CA ILE A 586 -4.80 -1.86 73.81
C ILE A 586 -4.05 -3.21 73.85
N TYR A 587 -2.98 -3.33 74.64
CA TYR A 587 -2.24 -4.60 74.80
C TYR A 587 -2.99 -5.61 75.69
N GLU A 588 -3.81 -5.16 76.65
CA GLU A 588 -4.64 -6.06 77.47
C GLU A 588 -5.94 -6.48 76.74
N GLU A 589 -6.43 -5.69 75.77
CA GLU A 589 -7.56 -6.03 74.89
C GLU A 589 -7.14 -6.69 73.54
N GLY A 590 -5.85 -6.64 73.19
CA GLY A 590 -5.27 -7.35 72.04
C GLY A 590 -5.38 -6.64 70.68
N GLN A 591 -5.79 -5.36 70.64
CA GLN A 591 -6.09 -4.61 69.41
C GLN A 591 -4.85 -3.98 68.75
N MET A 592 -3.86 -4.80 68.42
CA MET A 592 -2.53 -4.40 67.88
C MET A 592 -2.56 -3.41 66.69
N GLY A 593 -3.63 -3.39 65.87
CA GLY A 593 -3.75 -2.45 64.75
C GLY A 593 -3.86 -0.98 65.19
N GLU A 594 -4.42 -0.71 66.36
CA GLU A 594 -4.66 0.65 66.87
C GLU A 594 -3.44 1.21 67.64
N ALA A 595 -2.61 0.33 68.20
CA ALA A 595 -1.37 0.69 68.89
C ALA A 595 -0.41 1.50 67.99
N LYS A 596 -0.39 1.24 66.67
CA LYS A 596 0.49 1.94 65.73
C LYS A 596 0.19 3.44 65.63
N GLU A 597 -1.07 3.87 65.75
CA GLU A 597 -1.39 5.30 65.75
C GLU A 597 -0.93 5.99 67.04
N ILE A 598 -1.05 5.32 68.19
CA ILE A 598 -0.59 5.89 69.47
C ILE A 598 0.93 5.93 69.56
N MET A 599 1.64 4.92 69.05
CA MET A 599 3.11 4.96 68.97
C MET A 599 3.62 6.12 68.11
N VAL A 600 2.99 6.40 66.95
CA VAL A 600 3.31 7.59 66.14
C VAL A 600 3.01 8.90 66.89
N ARG A 601 1.93 8.96 67.68
CA ARG A 601 1.64 10.13 68.54
C ARG A 601 2.69 10.30 69.66
N MET A 602 3.19 9.22 70.23
CA MET A 602 4.27 9.24 71.23
C MET A 602 5.62 9.65 70.62
N GLU A 603 5.95 9.18 69.43
CA GLU A 603 7.15 9.57 68.70
C GLU A 603 7.15 11.08 68.39
N ASN A 604 6.03 11.61 67.89
CA ASN A 604 5.88 13.06 67.68
C ASN A 604 5.97 13.85 69.00
N LEU A 605 5.36 13.34 70.08
CA LEU A 605 5.47 13.95 71.41
C LEU A 605 6.91 13.98 71.93
N GLY A 606 7.69 12.91 71.70
CA GLY A 606 9.11 12.85 72.03
C GLY A 606 9.94 13.85 71.24
N ASN A 607 9.65 14.00 69.94
CA ASN A 607 10.30 14.99 69.06
C ASN A 607 9.90 16.46 69.36
N GLU A 608 8.81 16.69 70.10
CA GLU A 608 8.48 18.00 70.68
C GLU A 608 9.18 18.18 72.04
N ALA A 609 9.17 17.17 72.90
CA ALA A 609 9.83 17.21 74.21
C ALA A 609 11.36 17.35 74.12
N ASP A 610 12.04 16.71 73.16
CA ASP A 610 13.49 16.89 72.94
C ASP A 610 13.81 18.32 72.45
N ARG A 611 12.98 18.87 71.55
CA ARG A 611 13.14 20.24 71.05
C ARG A 611 12.98 21.28 72.15
N ASP A 612 11.95 21.14 72.98
CA ASP A 612 11.54 22.15 73.93
C ASP A 612 12.09 21.91 75.35
N CYS A 613 12.62 20.70 75.64
CA CYS A 613 13.15 20.27 76.95
C CYS A 613 14.41 19.38 76.89
N GLY A 614 14.98 19.06 75.72
CA GLY A 614 16.17 18.18 75.61
C GLY A 614 17.42 18.74 76.28
N ASP A 615 17.51 20.06 76.49
CA ASP A 615 18.51 20.73 77.33
C ASP A 615 18.44 20.35 78.82
N ILE A 616 17.31 19.79 79.28
CA ILE A 616 17.14 19.24 80.63
C ILE A 616 17.66 17.79 80.70
N PHE A 617 17.52 17.01 79.62
CA PHE A 617 17.69 15.55 79.59
C PHE A 617 18.99 15.03 78.91
N MET A 618 19.67 15.84 78.10
CA MET A 618 20.82 15.39 77.29
C MET A 618 22.08 14.94 78.05
N GLU A 619 22.15 15.09 79.39
CA GLU A 619 23.28 14.55 80.18
C GLU A 619 23.14 13.04 80.50
N THR A 620 22.08 12.36 80.04
CA THR A 620 21.80 10.94 80.39
C THR A 620 21.44 9.99 79.22
N GLY A 621 22.38 9.73 78.30
CA GLY A 621 22.62 8.36 77.77
C GLY A 621 22.16 7.95 76.34
N ASP A 622 23.09 8.05 75.38
CA ASP A 622 23.44 7.13 74.26
C ASP A 622 22.41 6.31 73.40
N ASN A 623 21.11 6.26 73.67
CA ASN A 623 20.21 5.22 73.11
C ASN A 623 19.17 5.66 72.04
N TYR A 624 19.36 6.79 71.34
CA TYR A 624 18.33 7.33 70.42
C TYR A 624 18.38 6.77 68.96
N ASN A 625 19.49 6.15 68.53
CA ASN A 625 19.77 5.90 67.10
C ASN A 625 19.40 4.49 66.58
N THR A 626 18.47 3.76 67.21
CA THR A 626 18.24 2.32 66.90
C THR A 626 16.78 1.97 66.56
N PHE A 627 15.95 2.94 66.16
CA PHE A 627 14.51 2.74 65.92
C PHE A 627 14.06 2.85 64.45
N ASN A 628 14.77 3.63 63.62
CA ASN A 628 14.23 4.18 62.37
C ASN A 628 14.59 3.41 61.07
N GLU A 629 14.88 2.10 61.14
CA GLU A 629 15.43 1.34 60.00
C GLU A 629 14.57 0.12 59.55
N TYR A 630 13.31 -0.02 60.00
CA TYR A 630 12.59 -1.31 59.91
C TYR A 630 11.10 -1.34 59.48
N TRP A 631 10.40 -0.22 59.17
CA TRP A 631 8.91 -0.23 59.28
C TRP A 631 7.99 0.44 58.22
N VAL A 632 8.40 0.65 56.96
CA VAL A 632 7.46 1.07 55.87
C VAL A 632 7.78 0.42 54.51
N PRO A 633 6.83 -0.34 53.91
CA PRO A 633 6.82 -0.76 52.49
C PRO A 633 5.84 0.07 51.61
N GLU A 634 5.83 -0.21 50.31
CA GLU A 634 5.19 0.58 49.24
C GLU A 634 3.66 0.37 49.04
N ASN A 635 3.07 1.31 48.27
CA ASN A 635 1.80 1.27 47.49
C ASN A 635 0.49 1.86 48.08
N LEU A 636 -0.44 2.19 47.16
CA LEU A 636 -1.70 2.98 47.31
C LEU A 636 -1.49 4.51 47.50
N GLN A 637 -2.33 5.43 46.99
CA GLN A 637 -3.56 5.31 46.18
C GLN A 637 -3.89 6.62 45.39
N GLY A 638 -4.55 6.50 44.23
CA GLY A 638 -5.08 7.62 43.41
C GLY A 638 -4.23 7.94 42.17
N THR A 639 -4.79 8.36 41.02
CA THR A 639 -6.16 8.83 40.74
C THR A 639 -6.65 8.36 39.36
N ALA A 640 -7.61 7.44 39.31
CA ALA A 640 -8.20 6.92 38.07
C ALA A 640 -9.48 7.69 37.62
N GLU A 641 -9.80 8.81 38.25
CA GLU A 641 -11.15 9.41 38.24
C GLU A 641 -11.38 10.47 37.14
N ALA A 642 -10.40 10.73 36.27
CA ALA A 642 -10.33 12.02 35.56
C ALA A 642 -11.13 12.13 34.24
N ILE A 643 -10.80 11.36 33.18
CA ILE A 643 -11.16 11.75 31.79
C ILE A 643 -11.83 10.65 30.94
N PHE A 644 -12.59 9.73 31.55
CA PHE A 644 -13.51 8.83 30.80
C PHE A 644 -14.76 9.56 30.25
N ALA A 645 -14.68 10.88 30.04
CA ALA A 645 -15.80 11.81 30.21
C ALA A 645 -16.41 12.35 28.90
N LYS A 646 -15.89 11.99 27.70
CA LYS A 646 -16.30 12.67 26.45
C LYS A 646 -16.28 11.84 25.14
N LEU A 647 -16.90 10.67 25.23
CA LEU A 647 -17.59 9.93 24.16
C LEU A 647 -17.81 10.64 22.79
N SER A 648 -17.30 10.02 21.72
CA SER A 648 -17.97 9.64 20.44
C SER A 648 -18.79 10.65 19.60
N GLY A 649 -18.57 10.67 18.26
CA GLY A 649 -19.63 11.02 17.29
C GLY A 649 -19.18 11.42 15.85
N ASP A 650 -19.73 10.73 14.84
CA ASP A 650 -19.90 11.13 13.43
C ASP A 650 -18.69 11.56 12.57
N LEU A 651 -17.74 10.64 12.45
CA LEU A 651 -17.34 9.95 11.20
C LEU A 651 -17.60 10.62 9.81
N GLU A 652 -16.51 10.72 9.05
CA GLU A 652 -16.38 10.62 7.56
C GLU A 652 -17.16 11.47 6.54
N ALA A 653 -18.30 12.11 6.82
CA ALA A 653 -19.10 12.79 5.76
C ALA A 653 -18.46 14.02 5.07
N LYS A 654 -17.18 14.33 5.35
CA LYS A 654 -16.36 15.37 4.71
C LYS A 654 -14.94 14.89 4.32
N LEU A 655 -14.65 13.59 4.34
CA LEU A 655 -13.28 13.10 4.60
C LEU A 655 -12.17 13.72 3.73
N MET A 656 -12.28 13.72 2.41
CA MET A 656 -11.18 14.16 1.53
C MET A 656 -11.03 15.69 1.47
N ASP A 657 -12.14 16.44 1.56
CA ASP A 657 -12.08 17.89 1.80
C ASP A 657 -11.47 18.17 3.18
N ARG A 658 -11.73 17.31 4.19
CA ARG A 658 -11.09 17.37 5.51
C ARG A 658 -9.62 16.97 5.50
N VAL A 659 -9.11 16.10 4.62
CA VAL A 659 -7.65 15.86 4.55
C VAL A 659 -6.94 17.18 4.23
N LEU A 660 -7.45 17.94 3.27
CA LEU A 660 -6.89 19.23 2.87
C LEU A 660 -7.23 20.37 3.88
N GLU A 661 -8.41 20.36 4.51
CA GLU A 661 -8.79 21.32 5.56
C GLU A 661 -8.11 21.03 6.93
N LYS A 662 -7.74 19.77 7.22
CA LYS A 662 -6.99 19.34 8.43
C LYS A 662 -5.50 19.57 8.30
N LEU A 663 -4.89 19.28 7.15
CA LEU A 663 -3.50 19.67 6.88
C LEU A 663 -3.33 21.20 6.96
N ALA A 664 -4.39 21.97 6.69
CA ALA A 664 -4.45 23.42 6.94
C ALA A 664 -4.82 23.80 8.41
N GLY A 665 -5.28 22.86 9.23
CA GLY A 665 -5.80 23.09 10.59
C GLY A 665 -4.88 22.64 11.74
N VAL A 666 -3.99 21.67 11.53
CA VAL A 666 -2.94 21.25 12.51
C VAL A 666 -1.68 22.13 12.37
N THR A 667 -1.84 23.35 11.85
CA THR A 667 -0.80 24.24 11.30
C THR A 667 0.03 25.02 12.33
N SER A 668 0.06 24.58 13.59
CA SER A 668 1.16 24.88 14.51
C SER A 668 2.10 23.68 14.58
N GLN A 669 1.78 22.67 15.38
CA GLN A 669 2.66 21.52 15.63
C GLN A 669 3.11 20.79 14.35
N PHE A 670 2.21 20.55 13.39
CA PHE A 670 2.60 19.88 12.14
C PHE A 670 3.45 20.78 11.23
N ASN A 671 3.26 22.10 11.27
CA ASN A 671 4.11 23.05 10.55
C ASN A 671 5.48 23.16 11.22
N ASP A 672 5.56 23.25 12.54
CA ASP A 672 6.83 23.28 13.27
C ASP A 672 7.66 22.01 12.99
N ILE A 673 7.00 20.85 12.87
CA ILE A 673 7.61 19.54 12.55
C ILE A 673 8.03 19.47 11.07
N ILE A 674 7.20 19.91 10.12
CA ILE A 674 7.56 19.94 8.69
C ILE A 674 8.62 21.01 8.38
N GLU A 675 8.64 22.14 9.10
CA GLU A 675 9.67 23.18 8.95
C GLU A 675 11.02 22.77 9.55
N GLN A 676 11.03 21.91 10.58
CA GLN A 676 12.26 21.32 11.15
C GLN A 676 12.78 20.12 10.35
N PHE A 677 11.92 19.16 9.97
CA PHE A 677 12.34 17.86 9.43
C PHE A 677 12.07 17.68 7.92
N GLY A 678 11.19 18.49 7.35
CA GLY A 678 10.91 18.56 5.91
C GLY A 678 10.46 17.24 5.30
N LYS A 679 10.86 17.06 4.03
CA LYS A 679 10.38 15.99 3.14
C LYS A 679 10.50 14.57 3.71
N ARG A 680 11.45 14.31 4.61
CA ARG A 680 11.62 12.98 5.24
C ARG A 680 10.36 12.54 5.99
N PHE A 681 9.70 13.47 6.69
CA PHE A 681 8.46 13.20 7.40
C PHE A 681 7.27 13.10 6.43
N GLU A 682 7.22 13.95 5.40
CA GLU A 682 6.19 13.89 4.33
C GLU A 682 6.18 12.53 3.61
N ASP A 683 7.35 12.02 3.20
CA ASP A 683 7.48 10.74 2.50
C ASP A 683 7.02 9.55 3.39
N ILE A 684 7.32 9.59 4.70
CA ILE A 684 6.87 8.55 5.66
C ILE A 684 5.35 8.58 5.83
N ILE A 685 4.77 9.75 6.08
CA ILE A 685 3.31 9.90 6.28
C ILE A 685 2.54 9.54 5.01
N ALA A 686 3.07 9.86 3.82
CA ALA A 686 2.50 9.45 2.54
C ALA A 686 2.49 7.93 2.34
N GLY A 687 3.60 7.25 2.66
CA GLY A 687 3.67 5.78 2.60
C GLY A 687 2.70 5.10 3.57
N LYS A 688 2.61 5.60 4.81
CA LYS A 688 1.64 5.12 5.81
C LYS A 688 0.19 5.31 5.33
N LEU A 689 -0.14 6.47 4.75
CA LEU A 689 -1.48 6.79 4.24
C LEU A 689 -1.99 5.78 3.19
N GLU A 690 -1.11 5.25 2.34
CA GLU A 690 -1.49 4.24 1.35
C GLU A 690 -1.88 2.92 2.04
N THR A 691 -1.07 2.43 2.98
CA THR A 691 -1.31 1.15 3.68
C THR A 691 -2.55 1.21 4.58
N ILE A 692 -2.72 2.26 5.38
CA ILE A 692 -3.80 2.39 6.38
C ILE A 692 -5.12 2.93 5.81
N SER A 693 -5.24 3.06 4.49
CA SER A 693 -6.41 3.64 3.81
C SER A 693 -7.73 2.93 4.09
N PHE A 694 -7.70 1.69 4.61
CA PHE A 694 -8.86 0.89 5.02
C PHE A 694 -9.28 1.08 6.49
N ILE A 695 -8.45 1.76 7.30
CA ILE A 695 -8.62 2.00 8.75
C ILE A 695 -9.33 3.35 8.98
N SER A 696 -10.03 3.51 10.11
CA SER A 696 -10.79 4.74 10.41
C SER A 696 -9.91 5.98 10.56
N GLU A 697 -10.47 7.15 10.23
CA GLU A 697 -9.80 8.45 10.36
C GLU A 697 -9.28 8.72 11.79
N GLU A 698 -9.96 8.19 12.82
CA GLU A 698 -9.58 8.35 14.23
C GLU A 698 -8.19 7.73 14.50
N TYR A 699 -8.02 6.44 14.17
CA TYR A 699 -6.74 5.74 14.27
C TYR A 699 -5.67 6.31 13.33
N GLN A 700 -6.04 6.81 12.15
CA GLN A 700 -5.08 7.49 11.26
C GLN A 700 -4.48 8.75 11.91
N ASN A 701 -5.29 9.59 12.56
CA ASN A 701 -4.79 10.77 13.26
C ASN A 701 -3.97 10.40 14.50
N GLU A 702 -4.36 9.35 15.23
CA GLU A 702 -3.56 8.80 16.35
C GLU A 702 -2.18 8.33 15.86
N LEU A 703 -2.13 7.51 14.81
CA LEU A 703 -0.88 7.04 14.21
C LEU A 703 0.02 8.20 13.79
N PHE A 704 -0.51 9.26 13.17
CA PHE A 704 0.30 10.41 12.76
C PHE A 704 0.83 11.21 13.97
N SER A 705 0.04 11.34 15.05
CA SER A 705 0.51 11.94 16.31
C SER A 705 1.62 11.11 16.95
N ARG A 706 1.42 9.80 17.05
CA ARG A 706 2.42 8.85 17.57
C ARG A 706 3.68 8.80 16.72
N THR A 707 3.53 8.77 15.39
CA THR A 707 4.66 8.83 14.44
C THR A 707 5.46 10.13 14.64
N ALA A 708 4.80 11.26 14.87
CA ALA A 708 5.47 12.53 15.17
C ALA A 708 6.25 12.51 16.51
N GLN A 709 5.64 11.99 17.58
CA GLN A 709 6.25 11.88 18.91
C GLN A 709 7.47 10.93 18.90
N ILE A 710 7.32 9.78 18.23
CA ILE A 710 8.40 8.81 17.99
C ILE A 710 9.52 9.42 17.11
N PHE A 711 9.19 10.26 16.12
CA PHE A 711 10.19 10.94 15.29
C PHE A 711 11.01 11.97 16.08
N GLU A 712 10.37 12.75 16.96
CA GLU A 712 11.04 13.69 17.87
C GLU A 712 12.01 12.95 18.81
N LYS A 713 11.55 11.84 19.41
CA LYS A 713 12.39 10.98 20.26
C LYS A 713 13.54 10.33 19.50
N ILE A 714 13.33 9.95 18.23
CA ILE A 714 14.40 9.44 17.35
C ILE A 714 15.50 10.48 17.11
N GLU A 715 15.17 11.76 16.88
CA GLU A 715 16.19 12.80 16.65
C GLU A 715 17.05 13.03 17.90
N GLN A 716 16.41 13.07 19.07
CA GLN A 716 17.08 13.23 20.37
C GLN A 716 18.14 12.12 20.56
N VAL A 717 17.83 10.88 20.16
CA VAL A 717 18.75 9.74 20.21
C VAL A 717 19.75 9.72 19.03
N GLU A 718 19.41 10.19 17.82
CA GLU A 718 20.37 10.38 16.70
C GLU A 718 21.56 11.26 17.13
N GLY A 719 21.32 12.27 17.99
CA GLY A 719 22.35 13.13 18.57
C GLY A 719 23.37 12.40 19.47
N ALA A 720 22.96 11.34 20.16
CA ALA A 720 23.85 10.44 20.89
C ALA A 720 24.51 9.42 19.94
N ALA A 721 23.73 8.83 19.02
CA ALA A 721 24.17 7.81 18.08
C ALA A 721 25.29 8.30 17.15
N SER A 722 25.31 9.59 16.79
CA SER A 722 26.37 10.23 15.98
C SER A 722 27.80 10.06 16.51
N ARG A 723 27.98 9.62 17.76
CA ARG A 723 29.27 9.42 18.45
C ARG A 723 29.74 7.96 18.48
N LEU A 724 28.90 7.03 18.04
CA LEU A 724 29.17 5.59 17.97
C LEU A 724 30.16 5.23 16.84
N ALA A 725 30.65 3.98 16.81
CA ALA A 725 31.35 3.43 15.65
C ALA A 725 30.40 3.24 14.44
N GLN A 726 30.94 3.20 13.21
CA GLN A 726 30.12 3.18 11.99
C GLN A 726 29.14 1.99 11.93
N ASP A 727 29.58 0.81 12.31
CA ASP A 727 28.79 -0.43 12.38
C ASP A 727 27.64 -0.34 13.39
N GLN A 728 27.85 0.39 14.49
CA GLN A 728 26.83 0.67 15.49
C GLN A 728 25.85 1.75 15.03
N GLN A 729 26.33 2.77 14.31
CA GLN A 729 25.46 3.74 13.63
C GLN A 729 24.60 3.05 12.57
N ASP A 730 25.17 2.13 11.78
CA ASP A 730 24.45 1.39 10.74
C ASP A 730 23.36 0.49 11.35
N ARG A 731 23.61 -0.15 12.51
CA ARG A 731 22.58 -0.85 13.31
C ARG A 731 21.49 0.11 13.79
N PHE A 732 21.86 1.21 14.45
CA PHE A 732 20.89 2.21 14.94
C PHE A 732 20.03 2.78 13.81
N ASN A 733 20.63 3.09 12.66
CA ASN A 733 19.93 3.50 11.44
C ASN A 733 18.89 2.45 11.00
N SER A 734 19.23 1.15 11.05
CA SER A 734 18.29 0.07 10.74
C SER A 734 17.13 0.01 11.73
N ILE A 735 17.38 0.08 13.04
CA ILE A 735 16.32 0.11 14.07
C ILE A 735 15.38 1.29 13.82
N ARG A 736 15.94 2.48 13.66
CA ARG A 736 15.20 3.71 13.38
C ARG A 736 14.31 3.56 12.15
N ASP A 737 14.85 3.06 11.04
CA ASP A 737 14.08 2.92 9.80
C ASP A 737 13.03 1.78 9.91
N GLN A 738 13.26 0.77 10.75
CA GLN A 738 12.21 -0.20 11.11
C GLN A 738 11.11 0.42 12.00
N ILE A 739 11.45 1.34 12.91
CA ILE A 739 10.47 2.05 13.74
C ILE A 739 9.61 2.96 12.84
N LEU A 740 10.26 3.82 12.05
CA LEU A 740 9.57 4.83 11.23
C LEU A 740 8.66 4.23 10.15
N ASN A 741 9.04 3.08 9.58
CA ASN A 741 8.22 2.40 8.58
C ASN A 741 7.12 1.51 9.17
N TYR A 742 7.16 1.15 10.46
CA TYR A 742 6.10 0.36 11.11
C TYR A 742 5.00 1.23 11.71
N ASN A 743 3.76 0.74 11.73
CA ASN A 743 2.63 1.43 12.32
C ASN A 743 2.39 0.98 13.76
N PHE A 744 2.83 1.78 14.74
CA PHE A 744 2.52 1.60 16.15
C PHE A 744 1.26 2.39 16.53
N TYR A 745 0.47 1.83 17.45
CA TYR A 745 -0.77 2.39 17.97
C TYR A 745 -0.76 2.32 19.51
N GLY A 746 -1.63 3.09 20.18
CA GLY A 746 -1.97 2.90 21.59
C GLY A 746 -0.79 2.74 22.55
N ASP A 747 -0.80 1.64 23.30
CA ASP A 747 0.22 1.29 24.30
C ASP A 747 1.53 0.88 23.61
N ALA A 748 1.48 0.15 22.49
CA ALA A 748 2.69 -0.21 21.75
C ALA A 748 3.46 1.03 21.24
N ALA A 749 2.77 2.10 20.85
CA ALA A 749 3.42 3.36 20.48
C ALA A 749 4.08 4.05 21.69
N GLY A 750 3.40 4.08 22.84
CA GLY A 750 3.96 4.61 24.09
C GLY A 750 5.24 3.88 24.52
N ASN A 751 5.25 2.54 24.41
CA ASN A 751 6.46 1.75 24.70
C ASN A 751 7.66 2.14 23.80
N VAL A 752 7.44 2.51 22.54
CA VAL A 752 8.54 3.01 21.67
C VAL A 752 9.02 4.38 22.13
N GLU A 753 8.12 5.29 22.49
CA GLU A 753 8.45 6.63 23.01
C GLU A 753 9.29 6.52 24.30
N ASP A 754 8.85 5.71 25.27
CA ASP A 754 9.54 5.47 26.54
C ASP A 754 10.93 4.84 26.34
N TYR A 755 11.04 3.81 25.48
CA TYR A 755 12.33 3.14 25.22
C TYR A 755 13.34 4.04 24.51
N LEU A 756 12.89 4.98 23.67
CA LEU A 756 13.78 5.98 23.09
C LEU A 756 14.22 7.02 24.14
N GLN A 757 13.31 7.40 25.06
CA GLN A 757 13.60 8.34 26.13
C GLN A 757 14.64 7.81 27.15
N GLU A 758 14.72 6.49 27.38
CA GLU A 758 15.79 5.87 28.18
C GLU A 758 17.22 6.22 27.69
N PHE A 759 17.37 6.56 26.40
CA PHE A 759 18.68 6.84 25.79
C PHE A 759 18.97 8.33 25.55
N GLU A 760 18.07 9.25 25.95
CA GLU A 760 18.15 10.69 25.67
C GLU A 760 19.35 11.39 26.35
N ASP A 761 19.68 11.02 27.60
CA ASP A 761 20.75 11.61 28.41
C ASP A 761 22.04 10.77 28.47
N SER A 762 22.07 9.61 27.82
CA SER A 762 23.15 8.60 27.96
C SER A 762 24.08 8.52 26.75
N SER A 763 25.29 7.97 26.95
CA SER A 763 26.13 7.54 25.82
C SER A 763 25.77 6.12 25.44
N LEU A 764 24.99 5.95 24.36
CA LEU A 764 24.66 4.65 23.77
C LEU A 764 25.88 3.70 23.71
N THR A 765 25.69 2.49 24.19
CA THR A 765 26.63 1.36 24.10
C THR A 765 26.18 0.35 23.04
N ASP A 766 26.97 -0.70 22.78
CA ASP A 766 26.55 -1.76 21.86
C ASP A 766 25.40 -2.60 22.47
N GLU A 767 25.46 -2.77 23.78
CA GLU A 767 24.46 -3.41 24.62
C GLU A 767 23.12 -2.67 24.59
N ASP A 768 23.13 -1.33 24.61
CA ASP A 768 21.90 -0.51 24.49
C ASP A 768 21.23 -0.68 23.12
N ILE A 769 22.03 -0.69 22.05
CA ILE A 769 21.54 -0.90 20.67
C ILE A 769 20.94 -2.31 20.54
N ALA A 770 21.60 -3.32 21.10
CA ALA A 770 21.07 -4.70 21.14
C ALA A 770 19.79 -4.83 21.98
N ALA A 771 19.69 -4.08 23.09
CA ALA A 771 18.48 -4.03 23.90
C ALA A 771 17.33 -3.37 23.14
N LEU A 772 17.58 -2.28 22.42
CA LEU A 772 16.59 -1.59 21.60
C LEU A 772 16.12 -2.45 20.42
N GLU A 773 17.02 -3.15 19.72
CA GLU A 773 16.66 -4.16 18.68
C GLU A 773 15.64 -5.17 19.22
N SER A 774 15.97 -5.83 20.34
CA SER A 774 15.12 -6.87 20.95
C SER A 774 13.78 -6.34 21.47
N ARG A 775 13.77 -5.13 22.04
CA ARG A 775 12.56 -4.46 22.53
C ARG A 775 11.60 -4.09 21.39
N ILE A 776 12.10 -3.48 20.32
CA ILE A 776 11.28 -3.08 19.17
C ILE A 776 10.64 -4.29 18.48
N ASP A 777 11.38 -5.40 18.33
CA ASP A 777 10.82 -6.64 17.79
C ASP A 777 9.80 -7.33 18.70
N GLN A 778 9.77 -7.02 19.99
CA GLN A 778 8.69 -7.46 20.88
C GLN A 778 7.46 -6.54 20.74
N VAL A 779 7.67 -5.22 20.82
CA VAL A 779 6.60 -4.21 20.70
C VAL A 779 5.85 -4.31 19.37
N LYS A 780 6.51 -4.67 18.25
CA LYS A 780 5.80 -4.98 16.99
C LYS A 780 4.79 -6.12 17.14
N LYS A 781 5.16 -7.22 17.81
CA LYS A 781 4.28 -8.40 18.01
C LYS A 781 3.09 -8.02 18.90
N ASP A 782 3.34 -7.25 19.94
CA ASP A 782 2.30 -6.77 20.86
C ASP A 782 1.37 -5.78 20.15
N ALA A 783 1.90 -4.91 19.27
CA ALA A 783 1.11 -4.04 18.40
C ALA A 783 0.18 -4.82 17.46
N VAL A 784 0.58 -5.98 16.90
CA VAL A 784 -0.32 -6.82 16.09
C VAL A 784 -1.49 -7.34 16.94
N VAL A 785 -1.23 -7.74 18.18
CA VAL A 785 -2.28 -8.17 19.12
C VAL A 785 -3.21 -7.01 19.50
N GLU A 786 -2.65 -5.83 19.74
CA GLU A 786 -3.38 -4.60 20.04
C GLU A 786 -4.27 -4.17 18.86
N LYS A 787 -3.71 -4.03 17.64
CA LYS A 787 -4.46 -3.75 16.41
C LYS A 787 -5.62 -4.72 16.18
N PHE A 788 -5.40 -6.02 16.42
CA PHE A 788 -6.47 -7.03 16.28
C PHE A 788 -7.55 -6.85 17.36
N ASN A 789 -7.17 -6.62 18.62
CA ASN A 789 -8.11 -6.40 19.71
C ASN A 789 -8.93 -5.11 19.54
N LEU A 790 -8.34 -4.08 18.92
CA LEU A 790 -9.00 -2.82 18.52
C LEU A 790 -9.85 -2.96 17.23
N GLY A 791 -9.75 -4.09 16.50
CA GLY A 791 -10.42 -4.30 15.22
C GLY A 791 -9.83 -3.47 14.06
N ILE A 792 -8.62 -2.91 14.23
CA ILE A 792 -7.87 -2.20 13.19
C ILE A 792 -7.49 -3.17 12.06
N ILE A 793 -7.04 -4.37 12.42
CA ILE A 793 -6.77 -5.47 11.48
C ILE A 793 -7.77 -6.62 11.68
N PRO A 794 -8.20 -7.30 10.60
CA PRO A 794 -9.26 -8.32 10.70
C PRO A 794 -8.77 -9.64 11.32
N PHE A 795 -7.48 -9.96 11.22
CA PHE A 795 -6.87 -11.21 11.70
C PHE A 795 -5.45 -10.96 12.25
N ARG A 796 -4.97 -11.86 13.12
CA ARG A 796 -3.68 -11.74 13.84
C ARG A 796 -2.42 -11.97 12.98
N ASP A 797 -2.62 -12.35 11.73
CA ASP A 797 -1.63 -12.66 10.70
C ASP A 797 -1.86 -11.80 9.43
N THR A 798 -2.57 -10.69 9.58
CA THR A 798 -2.80 -9.69 8.52
C THR A 798 -2.48 -8.31 9.10
N ASP A 799 -1.21 -8.05 9.41
CA ASP A 799 -0.78 -6.75 9.93
C ASP A 799 -1.00 -5.63 8.88
N ASP A 800 -1.19 -4.39 9.32
CA ASP A 800 -1.59 -3.29 8.43
C ASP A 800 -0.51 -2.87 7.42
N ASN A 801 0.75 -3.28 7.64
CA ASN A 801 1.88 -3.03 6.76
C ASN A 801 2.00 -4.05 5.60
N GLU A 802 1.19 -5.11 5.61
CA GLU A 802 1.21 -6.17 4.58
C GLU A 802 0.40 -5.81 3.33
N TRP A 803 0.95 -6.09 2.14
CA TRP A 803 0.37 -5.70 0.84
C TRP A 803 -1.05 -6.25 0.60
N TYR A 804 -1.43 -7.32 1.31
CA TYR A 804 -2.72 -7.97 1.18
C TYR A 804 -3.77 -7.50 2.20
N THR A 805 -3.39 -6.85 3.30
CA THR A 805 -4.30 -6.62 4.43
C THR A 805 -5.49 -5.73 4.08
N ALA A 806 -5.30 -4.69 3.25
CA ALA A 806 -6.41 -3.86 2.76
C ALA A 806 -7.47 -4.69 1.98
N TYR A 807 -7.03 -5.61 1.11
CA TYR A 807 -7.94 -6.51 0.39
C TYR A 807 -8.61 -7.50 1.34
N VAL A 808 -7.86 -8.10 2.28
CA VAL A 808 -8.40 -9.06 3.25
C VAL A 808 -9.42 -8.41 4.19
N ALA A 809 -9.16 -7.18 4.66
CA ALA A 809 -10.09 -6.39 5.43
C ALA A 809 -11.39 -6.13 4.65
N GLN A 810 -11.29 -5.74 3.37
CA GLN A 810 -12.47 -5.47 2.54
C GLN A 810 -13.27 -6.74 2.21
N VAL A 811 -12.63 -7.89 1.95
CA VAL A 811 -13.37 -9.16 1.75
C VAL A 811 -13.93 -9.74 3.06
N ALA A 812 -13.30 -9.48 4.21
CA ALA A 812 -13.82 -9.87 5.52
C ALA A 812 -15.04 -9.01 5.91
N LYS A 813 -14.95 -7.68 5.73
CA LYS A 813 -16.03 -6.70 5.91
C LYS A 813 -17.26 -7.03 5.04
N ASN A 814 -17.04 -7.59 3.85
CA ASN A 814 -18.10 -8.06 2.95
C ASN A 814 -18.61 -9.48 3.26
N GLY A 815 -18.11 -10.17 4.29
CA GLY A 815 -18.53 -11.54 4.66
C GLY A 815 -18.06 -12.65 3.71
N ILE A 816 -17.21 -12.32 2.73
CA ILE A 816 -16.67 -13.25 1.73
C ILE A 816 -15.68 -14.21 2.40
N VAL A 817 -14.92 -13.73 3.39
CA VAL A 817 -14.00 -14.53 4.23
C VAL A 817 -14.27 -14.29 5.72
N ASN A 818 -14.04 -15.31 6.55
CA ASN A 818 -14.29 -15.26 8.00
C ASN A 818 -13.04 -15.72 8.80
N GLY A 819 -11.86 -15.70 8.18
CA GLY A 819 -10.65 -16.34 8.71
C GLY A 819 -10.64 -17.85 8.50
N LYS A 820 -9.87 -18.56 9.35
CA LYS A 820 -9.93 -20.01 9.57
C LYS A 820 -10.76 -20.31 10.83
N SER A 821 -11.22 -21.57 10.94
CA SER A 821 -11.90 -22.10 12.11
C SER A 821 -11.22 -23.37 12.59
N ASP A 822 -11.37 -23.69 13.88
CA ASP A 822 -10.95 -24.97 14.44
C ASP A 822 -11.86 -26.13 13.97
N ALA A 823 -11.54 -27.36 14.38
CA ALA A 823 -12.32 -28.56 14.05
C ALA A 823 -13.71 -28.60 14.71
N GLN A 824 -14.02 -27.63 15.58
CA GLN A 824 -15.27 -27.47 16.32
C GLN A 824 -16.13 -26.33 15.71
N GLY A 825 -15.58 -25.54 14.79
CA GLY A 825 -16.24 -24.44 14.10
C GLY A 825 -16.03 -23.06 14.73
N ASN A 826 -15.19 -22.93 15.76
CA ASN A 826 -14.87 -21.63 16.38
C ASN A 826 -13.87 -20.86 15.50
N PRO A 827 -14.00 -19.52 15.34
CA PRO A 827 -12.99 -18.72 14.65
C PRO A 827 -11.65 -18.76 15.39
N THR A 828 -10.55 -18.97 14.68
CA THR A 828 -9.20 -18.98 15.30
C THR A 828 -8.60 -17.58 15.49
N GLY A 829 -9.15 -16.56 14.82
CA GLY A 829 -8.56 -15.22 14.74
C GLY A 829 -7.44 -15.08 13.70
N PHE A 830 -7.16 -16.12 12.91
CA PHE A 830 -6.15 -16.14 11.86
C PHE A 830 -6.79 -16.24 10.47
N PHE A 831 -6.18 -15.60 9.48
CA PHE A 831 -6.55 -15.65 8.07
C PHE A 831 -5.86 -16.78 7.33
N ASP A 832 -4.62 -17.12 7.70
CA ASP A 832 -3.69 -17.97 6.95
C ASP A 832 -3.51 -17.45 5.51
N PRO A 833 -2.79 -16.32 5.30
CA PRO A 833 -2.64 -15.68 3.99
C PRO A 833 -1.83 -16.54 3.00
N GLY A 834 -0.87 -17.32 3.50
CA GLY A 834 0.07 -18.09 2.70
C GLY A 834 -0.47 -19.43 2.18
N ALA A 835 -1.45 -20.05 2.85
CA ALA A 835 -1.99 -21.33 2.38
C ALA A 835 -2.72 -21.25 1.04
N ASN A 836 -2.60 -22.32 0.26
CA ASN A 836 -3.34 -22.51 -0.99
C ASN A 836 -4.85 -22.64 -0.74
N VAL A 837 -5.65 -22.06 -1.64
CA VAL A 837 -7.12 -22.13 -1.60
C VAL A 837 -7.64 -23.45 -2.17
N THR A 838 -8.55 -24.11 -1.44
CA THR A 838 -9.29 -25.28 -1.93
C THR A 838 -10.41 -24.92 -2.90
N ILE A 839 -10.89 -25.86 -3.73
CA ILE A 839 -12.06 -25.65 -4.60
C ILE A 839 -13.30 -25.22 -3.79
N ALA A 840 -13.48 -25.75 -2.59
CA ALA A 840 -14.55 -25.36 -1.67
C ALA A 840 -14.42 -23.90 -1.16
N GLU A 841 -13.23 -23.50 -0.70
CA GLU A 841 -12.95 -22.11 -0.29
C GLU A 841 -13.11 -21.15 -1.48
N MET A 842 -12.59 -21.50 -2.67
CA MET A 842 -12.78 -20.75 -3.91
C MET A 842 -14.25 -20.57 -4.25
N LEU A 843 -15.06 -21.64 -4.17
CA LEU A 843 -16.49 -21.57 -4.47
C LEU A 843 -17.21 -20.62 -3.51
N LYS A 844 -16.92 -20.66 -2.21
CA LYS A 844 -17.42 -19.64 -1.26
C LYS A 844 -17.00 -18.24 -1.72
N MET A 845 -15.70 -18.00 -1.85
CA MET A 845 -15.16 -16.66 -2.10
C MET A 845 -15.68 -16.06 -3.42
N SER A 846 -15.73 -16.86 -4.49
CA SER A 846 -16.21 -16.43 -5.81
C SER A 846 -17.73 -16.17 -5.83
N LEU A 847 -18.53 -17.00 -5.16
CA LEU A 847 -19.99 -16.85 -5.14
C LEU A 847 -20.45 -15.69 -4.26
N GLU A 848 -19.82 -15.47 -3.10
CA GLU A 848 -20.13 -14.31 -2.26
C GLU A 848 -19.66 -13.00 -2.94
N ALA A 849 -18.46 -12.96 -3.53
CA ALA A 849 -17.96 -11.80 -4.28
C ALA A 849 -18.77 -11.47 -5.56
N ALA A 850 -19.40 -12.48 -6.17
CA ALA A 850 -20.36 -12.30 -7.25
C ALA A 850 -21.77 -11.86 -6.79
N GLY A 851 -21.99 -11.72 -5.48
CA GLY A 851 -23.27 -11.31 -4.89
C GLY A 851 -24.38 -12.37 -5.02
N VAL A 852 -24.01 -13.65 -5.18
CA VAL A 852 -24.96 -14.76 -5.30
C VAL A 852 -24.96 -15.67 -4.06
N GLY A 853 -23.80 -15.90 -3.46
CA GLY A 853 -23.65 -16.76 -2.28
C GLY A 853 -24.12 -18.20 -2.46
N GLN A 854 -24.59 -18.81 -1.38
CA GLN A 854 -25.06 -20.21 -1.35
C GLN A 854 -26.56 -20.40 -1.65
N ALA A 855 -26.94 -21.63 -1.98
CA ALA A 855 -28.32 -22.07 -2.22
C ALA A 855 -28.75 -23.20 -1.27
N PRO A 856 -30.02 -23.27 -0.86
CA PRO A 856 -30.54 -24.35 -0.03
C PRO A 856 -30.78 -25.64 -0.83
N GLY A 857 -30.60 -26.79 -0.17
CA GLY A 857 -30.89 -28.11 -0.72
C GLY A 857 -29.65 -28.92 -1.06
N VAL A 858 -29.86 -30.16 -1.51
CA VAL A 858 -28.78 -31.12 -1.82
C VAL A 858 -28.37 -30.97 -3.30
N PRO A 859 -27.07 -30.78 -3.61
CA PRO A 859 -26.56 -30.77 -4.98
C PRO A 859 -26.64 -32.15 -5.65
N ALA A 860 -26.57 -32.18 -6.98
CA ALA A 860 -26.43 -33.42 -7.75
C ALA A 860 -25.05 -34.07 -7.54
N LEU A 861 -24.02 -33.26 -7.29
CA LEU A 861 -22.67 -33.70 -6.93
C LEU A 861 -22.65 -34.35 -5.55
N ARG A 862 -22.67 -35.69 -5.52
CA ARG A 862 -22.76 -36.51 -4.30
C ARG A 862 -21.68 -36.21 -3.27
N GLN A 863 -20.47 -35.89 -3.72
CA GLN A 863 -19.31 -35.60 -2.89
C GLN A 863 -19.52 -34.37 -1.99
N ALA A 864 -20.36 -33.42 -2.42
CA ALA A 864 -20.72 -32.25 -1.63
C ALA A 864 -21.77 -32.54 -0.55
N GLY A 865 -22.44 -33.70 -0.57
CA GLY A 865 -23.64 -33.95 0.25
C GLY A 865 -23.43 -33.91 1.78
N ASN A 866 -22.22 -34.18 2.25
CA ASN A 866 -21.80 -34.05 3.65
C ASN A 866 -20.73 -32.97 3.85
N HIS A 867 -20.43 -32.17 2.83
CA HIS A 867 -19.35 -31.18 2.85
C HIS A 867 -19.85 -29.81 3.31
N TRP A 868 -19.02 -29.03 4.01
CA TRP A 868 -19.44 -27.70 4.51
C TRP A 868 -19.87 -26.76 3.37
N ALA A 869 -19.28 -26.91 2.18
CA ALA A 869 -19.60 -26.11 1.00
C ALA A 869 -20.84 -26.59 0.22
N VAL A 870 -21.66 -27.50 0.78
CA VAL A 870 -22.85 -28.09 0.12
C VAL A 870 -23.74 -27.04 -0.57
N GLY A 871 -24.01 -25.91 0.11
CA GLY A 871 -24.84 -24.83 -0.43
C GLY A 871 -24.16 -24.01 -1.53
N TYR A 872 -22.84 -23.88 -1.50
CA TYR A 872 -22.06 -23.21 -2.55
C TYR A 872 -21.99 -24.06 -3.81
N VAL A 873 -21.74 -25.38 -3.67
CA VAL A 873 -21.84 -26.33 -4.79
C VAL A 873 -23.25 -26.33 -5.37
N LYS A 874 -24.29 -26.32 -4.52
CA LYS A 874 -25.69 -26.25 -4.94
C LYS A 874 -26.03 -25.01 -5.78
N ARG A 875 -25.43 -23.84 -5.48
CA ARG A 875 -25.57 -22.63 -6.32
C ARG A 875 -24.71 -22.70 -7.59
N ALA A 876 -23.50 -23.26 -7.52
CA ALA A 876 -22.65 -23.44 -8.70
C ALA A 876 -23.32 -24.32 -9.77
N GLU A 877 -24.07 -25.35 -9.35
CA GLU A 877 -24.94 -26.14 -10.23
C GLU A 877 -26.10 -25.33 -10.82
N GLU A 878 -26.77 -24.49 -10.03
CA GLU A 878 -27.89 -23.63 -10.48
C GLU A 878 -27.46 -22.57 -11.50
N LEU A 879 -26.23 -22.05 -11.36
CA LEU A 879 -25.62 -21.11 -12.31
C LEU A 879 -24.95 -21.83 -13.49
N GLY A 880 -24.88 -23.17 -13.47
CA GLY A 880 -24.28 -23.97 -14.55
C GLY A 880 -22.77 -23.77 -14.71
N LEU A 881 -22.05 -23.39 -13.64
CA LEU A 881 -20.61 -23.11 -13.67
C LEU A 881 -19.82 -24.34 -14.16
N ASP A 882 -18.72 -24.13 -14.88
CA ASP A 882 -17.94 -25.25 -15.43
C ASP A 882 -17.27 -26.10 -14.35
N ILE A 883 -16.86 -25.48 -13.24
CA ILE A 883 -16.03 -26.13 -12.21
C ILE A 883 -16.71 -27.31 -11.49
N VAL A 884 -18.04 -27.38 -11.48
CA VAL A 884 -18.80 -28.52 -10.91
C VAL A 884 -19.03 -29.66 -11.91
N LYS A 885 -18.68 -29.49 -13.19
CA LYS A 885 -18.94 -30.48 -14.25
C LYS A 885 -17.87 -31.57 -14.25
N GLY A 886 -18.12 -32.62 -13.46
CA GLY A 886 -17.20 -33.76 -13.33
C GLY A 886 -16.18 -33.62 -12.21
N LEU A 887 -16.39 -32.66 -11.29
CA LEU A 887 -15.58 -32.51 -10.08
C LEU A 887 -15.61 -33.79 -9.24
N ASP A 888 -14.45 -34.20 -8.72
CA ASP A 888 -14.29 -35.42 -7.93
C ASP A 888 -13.91 -35.13 -6.46
N ASN A 889 -13.08 -34.11 -6.22
CA ASN A 889 -12.62 -33.67 -4.92
C ASN A 889 -12.85 -32.15 -4.71
N LEU A 890 -13.43 -31.76 -3.56
CA LEU A 890 -13.66 -30.37 -3.16
C LEU A 890 -12.50 -29.75 -2.37
N ASP A 891 -11.68 -30.60 -1.75
CA ASP A 891 -10.59 -30.22 -0.85
C ASP A 891 -9.22 -30.20 -1.56
N ARG A 892 -9.18 -30.44 -2.89
CA ARG A 892 -7.98 -30.16 -3.68
C ARG A 892 -7.79 -28.65 -3.82
N TYR A 893 -6.54 -28.21 -3.99
CA TYR A 893 -6.25 -26.82 -4.32
C TYR A 893 -6.79 -26.44 -5.70
N ALA A 894 -7.22 -25.18 -5.81
CA ALA A 894 -7.66 -24.53 -7.04
C ALA A 894 -6.48 -23.88 -7.77
N THR A 895 -6.51 -23.85 -9.10
CA THR A 895 -5.51 -23.09 -9.88
C THR A 895 -5.92 -21.62 -10.08
N ARG A 896 -4.94 -20.76 -10.42
CA ARG A 896 -5.15 -19.36 -10.79
C ARG A 896 -6.21 -19.20 -11.88
N ALA A 897 -6.16 -20.06 -12.90
CA ALA A 897 -7.15 -20.09 -13.97
C ALA A 897 -8.55 -20.53 -13.52
N GLU A 898 -8.65 -21.51 -12.62
CA GLU A 898 -9.93 -21.98 -12.08
C GLU A 898 -10.64 -20.89 -11.26
N ILE A 899 -9.89 -20.16 -10.44
CA ILE A 899 -10.40 -19.05 -9.63
C ILE A 899 -10.94 -17.93 -10.53
N VAL A 900 -10.14 -17.43 -11.47
CA VAL A 900 -10.55 -16.36 -12.38
C VAL A 900 -11.75 -16.76 -13.23
N LYS A 901 -11.76 -17.99 -13.78
CA LYS A 901 -12.89 -18.50 -14.57
C LYS A 901 -14.16 -18.66 -13.73
N THR A 902 -14.05 -19.23 -12.52
CA THR A 902 -15.21 -19.42 -11.62
C THR A 902 -15.78 -18.09 -11.16
N ALA A 903 -14.92 -17.12 -10.82
CA ALA A 903 -15.29 -15.76 -10.45
C ALA A 903 -16.09 -15.03 -11.55
N LEU A 904 -15.58 -15.02 -12.79
CA LEU A 904 -16.28 -14.40 -13.91
C LEU A 904 -17.60 -15.11 -14.24
N GLN A 905 -17.60 -16.45 -14.31
CA GLN A 905 -18.83 -17.22 -14.56
C GLN A 905 -19.89 -17.00 -13.46
N ALA A 906 -19.49 -16.93 -12.18
CA ALA A 906 -20.40 -16.63 -11.07
C ALA A 906 -21.00 -15.22 -11.15
N LYS A 907 -20.21 -14.23 -11.60
CA LYS A 907 -20.68 -12.85 -11.80
C LYS A 907 -21.63 -12.71 -13.01
N GLY A 908 -21.58 -13.66 -13.94
CA GLY A 908 -22.37 -13.74 -15.18
C GLY A 908 -21.62 -13.27 -16.43
N ILE A 909 -20.30 -13.10 -16.34
CA ILE A 909 -19.45 -12.60 -17.43
C ILE A 909 -19.03 -13.79 -18.30
N VAL A 910 -19.32 -13.69 -19.60
CA VAL A 910 -18.95 -14.66 -20.62
C VAL A 910 -18.13 -13.93 -21.69
N PRO A 911 -16.80 -14.16 -21.77
CA PRO A 911 -15.92 -13.51 -22.73
C PRO A 911 -16.37 -13.78 -24.18
N ASN A 912 -16.19 -12.79 -25.05
CA ASN A 912 -16.74 -12.81 -26.41
C ASN A 912 -15.71 -12.35 -27.46
N THR A 913 -14.48 -12.84 -27.34
CA THR A 913 -13.30 -12.39 -28.10
C THR A 913 -12.54 -13.54 -28.75
N ALA A 914 -11.98 -13.28 -29.93
CA ALA A 914 -11.09 -14.16 -30.69
C ALA A 914 -9.71 -13.49 -30.83
N SER A 915 -9.13 -13.12 -29.68
CA SER A 915 -7.83 -12.45 -29.56
C SER A 915 -6.85 -13.35 -28.82
N GLY A 916 -5.58 -13.28 -29.20
CA GLY A 916 -4.51 -13.90 -28.44
C GLY A 916 -4.36 -13.32 -27.04
N SER A 917 -3.83 -14.12 -26.13
CA SER A 917 -3.50 -13.71 -24.76
C SER A 917 -2.33 -12.71 -24.71
N PRO A 918 -2.32 -11.74 -23.76
CA PRO A 918 -1.14 -10.92 -23.49
C PRO A 918 -0.03 -11.69 -22.74
N TYR A 919 -0.34 -12.87 -22.19
CA TYR A 919 0.60 -13.69 -21.42
C TYR A 919 1.16 -14.84 -22.26
N ALA A 920 2.49 -14.96 -22.30
CA ALA A 920 3.21 -15.94 -23.13
C ALA A 920 2.95 -17.41 -22.71
N ASP A 921 2.53 -17.64 -21.46
CA ASP A 921 2.23 -18.96 -20.89
C ASP A 921 0.73 -19.34 -20.94
N VAL A 922 -0.12 -18.50 -21.54
CA VAL A 922 -1.56 -18.76 -21.71
C VAL A 922 -1.90 -18.85 -23.21
N PRO A 923 -1.73 -20.01 -23.86
CA PRO A 923 -2.07 -20.17 -25.26
C PRO A 923 -3.59 -20.16 -25.48
N ASP A 924 -4.05 -19.78 -26.67
CA ASP A 924 -5.48 -19.71 -27.05
C ASP A 924 -6.24 -21.04 -26.89
N SER A 925 -5.51 -22.17 -26.89
CA SER A 925 -6.06 -23.50 -26.63
C SER A 925 -6.32 -23.82 -25.16
N HIS A 926 -5.88 -22.96 -24.22
CA HIS A 926 -6.05 -23.17 -22.80
C HIS A 926 -7.53 -22.97 -22.38
N PRO A 927 -8.19 -23.89 -21.63
CA PRO A 927 -9.64 -23.84 -21.35
C PRO A 927 -10.18 -22.63 -20.56
N ALA A 928 -9.28 -21.76 -20.09
CA ALA A 928 -9.61 -20.49 -19.45
C ALA A 928 -9.00 -19.27 -20.16
N SER A 929 -8.33 -19.40 -21.32
CA SER A 929 -7.61 -18.30 -21.99
C SER A 929 -8.48 -17.04 -22.15
N ALA A 930 -9.65 -17.15 -22.77
CA ALA A 930 -10.57 -16.03 -22.93
C ALA A 930 -11.07 -15.43 -21.59
N TYR A 931 -11.18 -16.22 -20.52
CA TYR A 931 -11.52 -15.73 -19.18
C TYR A 931 -10.36 -14.98 -18.50
N ILE A 932 -9.13 -15.40 -18.75
CA ILE A 932 -7.92 -14.72 -18.27
C ILE A 932 -7.78 -13.37 -18.99
N VAL A 933 -7.93 -13.36 -20.33
CA VAL A 933 -7.91 -12.12 -21.15
C VAL A 933 -8.99 -11.13 -20.71
N GLU A 934 -10.22 -11.60 -20.50
CA GLU A 934 -11.33 -10.76 -20.00
C GLU A 934 -10.99 -10.18 -18.62
N ALA A 935 -10.51 -11.00 -17.68
CA ALA A 935 -10.13 -10.56 -16.34
C ALA A 935 -8.98 -9.54 -16.33
N THR A 936 -8.03 -9.66 -17.26
CA THR A 936 -6.97 -8.65 -17.48
C THR A 936 -7.55 -7.35 -18.04
N SER A 937 -8.45 -7.42 -19.02
CA SER A 937 -9.10 -6.23 -19.59
C SER A 937 -9.98 -5.49 -18.59
N LEU A 938 -10.53 -6.21 -17.60
CA LEU A 938 -11.31 -5.69 -16.48
C LEU A 938 -10.45 -5.26 -15.27
N GLY A 939 -9.12 -5.37 -15.35
CA GLY A 939 -8.20 -4.97 -14.28
C GLY A 939 -8.20 -5.89 -13.03
N ILE A 940 -8.88 -7.03 -13.08
CA ILE A 940 -8.95 -7.98 -11.95
C ILE A 940 -7.56 -8.57 -11.67
N VAL A 941 -6.84 -8.90 -12.74
CA VAL A 941 -5.50 -9.51 -12.72
C VAL A 941 -4.56 -8.77 -13.68
N LYS A 942 -3.26 -8.75 -13.37
CA LYS A 942 -2.22 -8.13 -14.22
C LYS A 942 -1.08 -9.05 -14.67
N GLY A 943 -1.12 -10.33 -14.28
CA GLY A 943 0.01 -11.24 -14.40
C GLY A 943 1.03 -11.05 -13.27
N ASP A 944 2.18 -11.71 -13.40
CA ASP A 944 3.31 -11.59 -12.48
C ASP A 944 4.06 -10.25 -12.68
N SER A 945 5.12 -9.98 -11.90
CA SER A 945 5.79 -8.66 -11.81
C SER A 945 6.19 -8.03 -13.15
N ASN A 946 6.59 -8.85 -14.13
CA ASN A 946 7.05 -8.40 -15.45
C ASN A 946 5.93 -8.32 -16.49
N GLY A 947 4.67 -8.63 -16.13
CA GLY A 947 3.48 -8.60 -16.99
C GLY A 947 3.39 -9.70 -18.06
N GLN A 948 4.47 -10.47 -18.31
CA GLN A 948 4.57 -11.43 -19.41
C GLN A 948 3.96 -12.82 -19.11
N THR A 949 3.75 -13.17 -17.84
CA THR A 949 3.26 -14.49 -17.40
C THR A 949 2.06 -14.38 -16.47
N PHE A 950 1.20 -15.40 -16.47
CA PHE A 950 0.02 -15.50 -15.61
C PHE A 950 0.02 -16.74 -14.69
N ARG A 951 0.74 -17.80 -15.09
CA ARG A 951 0.88 -19.10 -14.42
C ARG A 951 -0.46 -19.82 -14.23
N PRO A 952 -1.23 -20.11 -15.30
CA PRO A 952 -2.63 -20.53 -15.22
C PRO A 952 -2.87 -21.77 -14.36
N ASP A 953 -1.99 -22.77 -14.44
CA ASP A 953 -2.11 -24.05 -13.73
C ASP A 953 -1.47 -24.05 -12.33
N ALA A 954 -0.81 -22.96 -11.92
CA ALA A 954 -0.28 -22.86 -10.57
C ALA A 954 -1.42 -22.70 -9.55
N THR A 955 -1.25 -23.27 -8.35
CA THR A 955 -2.12 -22.95 -7.21
C THR A 955 -1.96 -21.49 -6.79
N VAL A 956 -2.93 -20.97 -6.04
CA VAL A 956 -2.88 -19.60 -5.53
C VAL A 956 -3.17 -19.56 -4.04
N ASN A 957 -2.52 -18.64 -3.33
CA ASN A 957 -2.70 -18.48 -1.89
C ASN A 957 -3.93 -17.62 -1.52
N ARG A 958 -4.28 -17.59 -0.23
CA ARG A 958 -5.46 -16.90 0.28
C ARG A 958 -5.36 -15.38 0.17
N ALA A 959 -4.16 -14.79 0.29
CA ALA A 959 -3.92 -13.36 0.07
C ALA A 959 -4.15 -12.93 -1.39
N GLU A 960 -3.58 -13.66 -2.36
CA GLU A 960 -3.81 -13.45 -3.79
C GLU A 960 -5.28 -13.66 -4.17
N THR A 961 -5.92 -14.69 -3.61
CA THR A 961 -7.36 -14.94 -3.84
C THR A 961 -8.21 -13.80 -3.29
N ALA A 962 -7.90 -13.28 -2.09
CA ALA A 962 -8.60 -12.14 -1.51
C ALA A 962 -8.54 -10.90 -2.43
N LYS A 963 -7.37 -10.60 -3.00
CA LYS A 963 -7.20 -9.54 -4.00
C LYS A 963 -8.02 -9.78 -5.27
N ILE A 964 -7.96 -11.00 -5.84
CA ILE A 964 -8.72 -11.35 -7.06
C ILE A 964 -10.23 -11.21 -6.83
N VAL A 965 -10.76 -11.71 -5.72
CA VAL A 965 -12.21 -11.63 -5.45
C VAL A 965 -12.66 -10.25 -4.95
N ASN A 966 -11.77 -9.45 -4.35
CA ASN A 966 -12.03 -8.03 -4.08
C ASN A 966 -12.22 -7.25 -5.39
N ASN A 967 -11.23 -7.33 -6.28
CA ASN A 967 -11.28 -6.66 -7.59
C ASN A 967 -12.47 -7.15 -8.43
N LEU A 968 -12.81 -8.44 -8.33
CA LEU A 968 -14.06 -8.96 -8.91
C LEU A 968 -15.28 -8.26 -8.31
N ALA A 969 -15.39 -8.17 -6.98
CA ALA A 969 -16.56 -7.62 -6.29
C ALA A 969 -16.82 -6.15 -6.69
N GLU A 970 -15.76 -5.34 -6.79
CA GLU A 970 -15.81 -3.91 -7.15
C GLU A 970 -16.38 -3.63 -8.55
N ILE A 971 -16.31 -4.58 -9.48
CA ILE A 971 -16.91 -4.43 -10.83
C ILE A 971 -18.43 -4.30 -10.71
N THR A 972 -18.98 -3.13 -11.05
CA THR A 972 -20.42 -2.93 -11.19
C THR A 972 -20.98 -3.62 -12.44
N ARG A 973 -22.28 -3.96 -12.40
CA ARG A 973 -23.04 -4.58 -13.50
C ARG A 973 -23.68 -3.54 -14.41
#